data_AF-A0A4T0PRY2-F1
#
_entry.id   AF-A0A4T0PRY2-F1
#
_cell.length_a   1.000
_cell.length_b   1.000
_cell.length_c   1.000
_cell.angle_alpha   90.00
_cell.angle_beta   90.00
_cell.angle_gamma   90.00
#
_symmetry.space_group_name_H-M   'P 1'
#
loop_
_entity.id
_entity.type
_entity.pdbx_description
1 polymer ?
#
loop_
_entity_poly.entity_id
_entity_poly.type
_entity_poly.pdbx_seq_one_letter_code
_entity_poly.pdbx_strand_id
1 'polypeptide(L)'
;MNSHDEHEPLLNEDEIGDQPPPKRVSKLNKILLAVIIGLIILLSVFVGDVDPCDSFYEYANGGWLETHPIPPSKGVRSIFEDVGNKNTEIVKSIILANVGTEEYSPADKANMRTIKTLYDSCTNTKAQDKKGAEPLLHLTDELISIFNKRYINQKESRQSILTQAAAYLQSKNIGALFSFSLDGDVGKDPSKQVMWLSQDDALSLPDKDYYEDEKNVKFIAEITQEILKAVHERKDSKHHKIPKNSYRKLSREIARFEQYLARISWNQVDSANPIKTYNPKNLTELSETAPYIDWPQYFALLNHNSEVVEPVIVQNPGYFEALDNVDEKTLEGYFILKLVLNLGSTLSPKTHIGKTVNRFNAFISGTNPKAEKDIELDCLEAVVDQVGFLAGRPFVLEAFPGESKSKFENIVDGIIDSFIHRLPNLGWLDDKTVKAATNKANVIHKNKKIGYPTSHPNTLDPEDLANYYSINNILEDDWFGNTLRSQEAEAVRMFNKAGKKAEGEWDMIPTEVNAYYQPSKNEIVFPAGILQPPFFKADWPQVLNYGSAGSVAAHELCHAFDHVGRQYEADGRLIFDGSWWSNETVQAFIERAECIVNQYNNFTMPGPRGQELNVNGRFVVGEAIGDLGLVQAYNAWKNAEAEEKSLRLPGVDFTDEQLFFISFARGWARSTRLEENLKRIKTDPHAPPKWRVDGTLRNTPEFAKAFGCKKGSLMNPPDSEQCRMCSSIKFKLFDKDLNTLASGAAKNIGEDPTINISGAASVSETISKDTAYNDIFKALLDKIFKALNIKEDDITATSHRVVHGGNIDKPVVVTSDHSEKLKEIDKISAFAPLHNKSALMSLEAVLEQLPNTPAVIVFDTLFHHTLPQAVRQYAIGKPDREPRIPLQKYGAHGLSYQSILKIVASKLGKKENETSIVVAHLGSGGSACAIKNGKSVDTTMGLTPLEGLPGGSRTGSIDPTLIFHLVRDVAETLDVNGMRVSRGEYIMNKQGGFVGLCGTSNFGKILDEIPPADHECWKPWYEGDMPNKYALAYALYLDRLTQYLLSYLQKLSHGQDPKNAIDALVFSGGIGEKSARLRKDVVDRLSVFGVSVVDSLNNQASEQEDEGAFALSNDISKIPAYVCWTDEEGEAARQAKSTLNV
;
A
#
# COMPACT_ATOMS: atom_id res chain seq x y z
N MET A 1 54.49 8.61 45.14
CA MET A 1 55.44 8.51 44.01
C MET A 1 54.87 7.50 43.03
N ASN A 2 54.38 8.03 41.91
CA ASN A 2 54.20 7.49 40.56
C ASN A 2 53.64 6.08 40.24
N SER A 3 52.63 6.15 39.36
CA SER A 3 52.45 5.46 38.06
C SER A 3 51.77 4.08 37.99
N HIS A 4 50.54 4.12 37.46
CA HIS A 4 49.99 3.50 36.23
C HIS A 4 49.89 1.97 36.02
N ASP A 5 48.66 1.58 35.64
CA ASP A 5 48.22 0.61 34.61
C ASP A 5 48.44 -0.90 34.90
N GLU A 6 47.60 -1.89 34.58
CA GLU A 6 46.36 -2.04 33.77
C GLU A 6 45.70 -3.43 34.03
N HIS A 7 44.39 -3.51 33.79
CA HIS A 7 43.49 -4.58 33.29
C HIS A 7 43.55 -6.11 33.63
N GLU A 8 42.31 -6.60 33.86
CA GLU A 8 41.62 -7.85 33.47
C GLU A 8 41.35 -8.97 34.53
N PRO A 9 40.05 -9.33 34.75
CA PRO A 9 39.65 -10.49 35.53
C PRO A 9 39.15 -11.68 34.69
N LEU A 10 39.40 -12.86 35.27
CA LEU A 10 39.09 -14.24 34.86
C LEU A 10 37.63 -14.50 34.43
N LEU A 11 37.47 -15.12 33.27
CA LEU A 11 36.31 -15.93 32.89
C LEU A 11 36.49 -17.36 33.44
N ASN A 12 35.47 -17.87 34.13
CA ASN A 12 35.23 -19.30 34.30
C ASN A 12 33.75 -19.54 33.98
N GLU A 13 33.51 -20.11 32.81
CA GLU A 13 32.31 -20.89 32.50
C GLU A 13 32.55 -22.31 32.99
N ASP A 14 31.60 -22.88 33.74
CA ASP A 14 31.16 -24.27 33.61
C ASP A 14 30.09 -24.60 34.67
N GLU A 15 28.96 -25.11 34.16
CA GLU A 15 27.95 -25.99 34.77
C GLU A 15 26.51 -25.53 34.48
N ILE A 16 26.05 -25.83 33.25
CA ILE A 16 24.62 -26.01 32.94
C ILE A 16 24.43 -27.49 32.60
N GLY A 17 23.51 -28.14 33.32
CA GLY A 17 23.31 -29.59 33.31
C GLY A 17 22.88 -30.18 31.96
N ASP A 18 23.34 -31.41 31.75
CA ASP A 18 23.05 -32.32 30.63
C ASP A 18 21.56 -32.40 30.28
N GLN A 19 21.23 -31.92 29.08
CA GLN A 19 20.02 -32.31 28.33
C GLN A 19 20.33 -33.60 27.55
N PRO A 20 19.40 -34.57 27.44
CA PRO A 20 19.65 -35.77 26.66
C PRO A 20 19.83 -35.42 25.18
N PRO A 21 20.77 -36.08 24.45
CA PRO A 21 21.07 -35.72 23.07
C PRO A 21 19.87 -36.02 22.13
N PRO A 22 19.63 -35.18 21.10
CA PRO A 22 18.58 -35.44 20.14
C PRO A 22 18.85 -36.76 19.39
N LYS A 23 17.83 -37.61 19.29
CA LYS A 23 17.90 -38.88 18.56
C LYS A 23 18.33 -38.63 17.11
N ARG A 24 19.55 -39.06 16.75
CA ARG A 24 20.03 -39.06 15.35
C ARG A 24 19.06 -39.83 14.46
N VAL A 25 18.41 -39.12 13.55
CA VAL A 25 17.52 -39.69 12.54
C VAL A 25 18.35 -40.57 11.59
N SER A 26 18.02 -41.86 11.49
CA SER A 26 18.71 -42.81 10.62
C SER A 26 18.58 -42.41 9.13
N LYS A 27 19.54 -42.79 8.29
CA LYS A 27 19.53 -42.50 6.83
C LYS A 27 18.25 -43.00 6.13
N LEU A 28 17.65 -44.08 6.64
CA LEU A 28 16.38 -44.63 6.15
C LEU A 28 15.20 -43.68 6.42
N ASN A 29 15.16 -43.06 7.61
CA ASN A 29 14.11 -42.12 7.99
C ASN A 29 14.17 -40.81 7.17
N LYS A 30 15.37 -40.36 6.76
CA LYS A 30 15.52 -39.19 5.88
C LYS A 30 14.94 -39.42 4.48
N ILE A 31 15.15 -40.61 3.92
CA ILE A 31 14.59 -40.98 2.60
C ILE A 31 13.06 -41.08 2.67
N LEU A 32 12.52 -41.73 3.71
CA LEU A 32 11.08 -41.84 3.91
C LEU A 32 10.42 -40.46 4.08
N LEU A 33 11.05 -39.56 4.85
CA LEU A 33 10.58 -38.19 5.02
C LEU A 33 10.58 -37.42 3.69
N ALA A 34 11.64 -37.54 2.87
CA ALA A 34 11.71 -36.90 1.57
C ALA A 34 10.64 -37.40 0.58
N VAL A 35 10.31 -38.71 0.61
CA VAL A 35 9.20 -39.29 -0.17
C VAL A 35 7.85 -38.73 0.29
N ILE A 36 7.62 -38.61 1.60
CA ILE A 36 6.37 -38.05 2.13
C ILE A 36 6.23 -36.59 1.72
N ILE A 37 7.30 -35.79 1.80
CA ILE A 37 7.30 -34.39 1.36
C ILE A 37 6.98 -34.30 -0.14
N GLY A 38 7.63 -35.12 -0.97
CA GLY A 38 7.36 -35.19 -2.40
C GLY A 38 5.90 -35.53 -2.70
N LEU A 39 5.32 -36.51 -2.00
CA LEU A 39 3.91 -36.89 -2.14
C LEU A 39 2.95 -35.77 -1.71
N ILE A 40 3.23 -35.05 -0.62
CA ILE A 40 2.40 -33.92 -0.18
C ILE A 40 2.43 -32.79 -1.21
N ILE A 41 3.62 -32.50 -1.78
CA ILE A 41 3.77 -31.51 -2.85
C ILE A 41 2.95 -31.91 -4.07
N LEU A 42 3.04 -33.19 -4.50
CA LEU A 42 2.22 -33.70 -5.60
C LEU A 42 0.73 -33.57 -5.29
N LEU A 43 0.27 -33.97 -4.11
CA LEU A 43 -1.15 -33.88 -3.74
C LEU A 43 -1.69 -32.46 -3.68
N SER A 44 -0.85 -31.46 -3.36
CA SER A 44 -1.26 -30.05 -3.44
C SER A 44 -1.39 -29.52 -4.87
N VAL A 45 -0.57 -30.02 -5.79
CA VAL A 45 -0.49 -29.56 -7.19
C VAL A 45 -1.43 -30.35 -8.12
N PHE A 46 -1.62 -31.66 -7.89
CA PHE A 46 -2.23 -32.61 -8.84
C PHE A 46 -3.76 -32.72 -8.74
N VAL A 47 -4.49 -31.60 -8.80
CA VAL A 47 -5.92 -31.65 -9.14
C VAL A 47 -6.28 -30.55 -10.13
N GLY A 48 -6.14 -30.86 -11.43
CA GLY A 48 -6.56 -30.01 -12.56
C GLY A 48 -5.45 -29.73 -13.60
N ASP A 49 -5.84 -29.54 -14.86
CA ASP A 49 -4.96 -29.08 -15.97
C ASP A 49 -4.78 -27.54 -15.94
N VAL A 50 -4.45 -26.95 -14.78
CA VAL A 50 -4.18 -25.50 -14.70
C VAL A 50 -2.75 -25.23 -15.15
N ASP A 51 -2.57 -24.35 -16.13
CA ASP A 51 -1.24 -23.91 -16.55
C ASP A 51 -0.64 -22.98 -15.46
N PRO A 52 0.58 -23.24 -14.95
CA PRO A 52 1.25 -22.35 -13.99
C PRO A 52 1.45 -20.92 -14.51
N CYS A 53 1.37 -20.71 -15.82
CA CYS A 53 1.48 -19.41 -16.47
C CYS A 53 0.15 -18.66 -16.62
N ASP A 54 -0.98 -19.29 -16.28
CA ASP A 54 -2.32 -18.69 -16.24
C ASP A 54 -2.71 -18.30 -14.80
N SER A 55 -2.54 -19.20 -13.83
CA SER A 55 -2.62 -18.88 -12.40
C SER A 55 -1.76 -19.82 -11.57
N PHE A 56 -0.70 -19.28 -10.98
CA PHE A 56 0.21 -20.09 -10.19
C PHE A 56 -0.37 -20.43 -8.82
N TYR A 57 -1.19 -19.55 -8.25
CA TYR A 57 -1.95 -19.83 -7.03
C TYR A 57 -2.81 -21.09 -7.19
N GLU A 58 -3.58 -21.18 -8.28
CA GLU A 58 -4.44 -22.34 -8.55
C GLU A 58 -3.63 -23.58 -8.89
N TYR A 59 -2.56 -23.45 -9.67
CA TYR A 59 -1.63 -24.55 -9.95
C TYR A 59 -1.02 -25.15 -8.67
N ALA A 60 -0.52 -24.32 -7.75
CA ALA A 60 0.17 -24.80 -6.57
C ALA A 60 -0.76 -25.25 -5.42
N ASN A 61 -1.98 -24.71 -5.36
CA ASN A 61 -2.91 -24.91 -4.25
C ASN A 61 -4.21 -25.65 -4.62
N GLY A 62 -4.48 -25.88 -5.90
CA GLY A 62 -5.75 -26.43 -6.38
C GLY A 62 -6.17 -27.72 -5.68
N GLY A 63 -5.24 -28.66 -5.51
CA GLY A 63 -5.50 -29.91 -4.80
C GLY A 63 -5.81 -29.72 -3.32
N TRP A 64 -5.17 -28.74 -2.67
CA TRP A 64 -5.50 -28.39 -1.28
C TRP A 64 -6.89 -27.76 -1.19
N LEU A 65 -7.21 -26.81 -2.08
CA LEU A 65 -8.49 -26.10 -2.11
C LEU A 65 -9.67 -27.06 -2.31
N GLU A 66 -9.54 -28.08 -3.15
CA GLU A 66 -10.58 -29.08 -3.39
C GLU A 66 -10.78 -30.03 -2.19
N THR A 67 -9.69 -30.43 -1.54
CA THR A 67 -9.73 -31.42 -0.46
C THR A 67 -10.00 -30.81 0.93
N HIS A 68 -9.92 -29.48 1.06
CA HIS A 68 -10.08 -28.75 2.32
C HIS A 68 -11.24 -27.74 2.24
N PRO A 69 -12.50 -28.21 2.10
CA PRO A 69 -13.65 -27.31 2.08
C PRO A 69 -13.81 -26.58 3.42
N ILE A 70 -14.38 -25.38 3.36
CA ILE A 70 -14.64 -24.53 4.53
C ILE A 70 -15.74 -25.18 5.39
N PRO A 71 -15.48 -25.52 6.67
CA PRO A 71 -16.50 -26.04 7.58
C PRO A 71 -17.69 -25.07 7.73
N PRO A 72 -18.91 -25.55 7.99
CA PRO A 72 -20.07 -24.66 8.18
C PRO A 72 -19.92 -23.63 9.30
N SER A 73 -19.08 -23.92 10.30
CA SER A 73 -18.80 -23.06 11.46
C SER A 73 -17.71 -22.02 11.23
N LYS A 74 -16.89 -22.14 10.18
CA LYS A 74 -15.75 -21.24 9.91
C LYS A 74 -16.00 -20.36 8.67
N GLY A 75 -15.48 -19.13 8.69
CA GLY A 75 -15.53 -18.18 7.57
C GLY A 75 -14.42 -18.40 6.54
N VAL A 76 -13.35 -19.07 6.98
CA VAL A 76 -12.15 -19.36 6.22
C VAL A 76 -11.64 -20.75 6.61
N ARG A 77 -10.89 -21.36 5.70
CA ARG A 77 -9.96 -22.45 6.01
C ARG A 77 -8.66 -22.15 5.30
N SER A 78 -7.53 -22.24 6.01
CA SER A 78 -6.22 -21.91 5.45
C SER A 78 -5.11 -22.77 6.05
N ILE A 79 -3.96 -22.83 5.37
CA ILE A 79 -2.75 -23.46 5.91
C ILE A 79 -2.31 -22.81 7.22
N PHE A 80 -2.41 -21.48 7.34
CA PHE A 80 -2.13 -20.76 8.57
C PHE A 80 -2.98 -21.25 9.74
N GLU A 81 -4.30 -21.40 9.54
CA GLU A 81 -5.20 -21.96 10.57
C GLU A 81 -4.91 -23.44 10.86
N ASP A 82 -4.64 -24.26 9.83
CA ASP A 82 -4.35 -25.68 10.03
C ASP A 82 -3.06 -25.89 10.85
N VAL A 83 -2.03 -25.07 10.63
CA VAL A 83 -0.80 -25.07 11.45
C VAL A 83 -1.09 -24.55 12.85
N GLY A 84 -1.88 -23.49 12.99
CA GLY A 84 -2.28 -22.95 14.30
C GLY A 84 -3.00 -23.99 15.15
N ASN A 85 -4.01 -24.64 14.58
CA ASN A 85 -4.77 -25.71 15.24
C ASN A 85 -3.86 -26.88 15.65
N LYS A 86 -2.86 -27.20 14.83
CA LYS A 86 -1.89 -28.23 15.16
C LYS A 86 -0.98 -27.82 16.32
N ASN A 87 -0.52 -26.56 16.34
CA ASN A 87 0.31 -26.02 17.42
C ASN A 87 -0.46 -26.05 18.75
N THR A 88 -1.73 -25.64 18.73
CA THR A 88 -2.58 -25.66 19.92
C THR A 88 -2.83 -27.10 20.40
N GLU A 89 -3.12 -28.06 19.49
CA GLU A 89 -3.27 -29.48 19.85
C GLU A 89 -1.99 -30.10 20.45
N ILE A 90 -0.79 -29.66 20.05
CA ILE A 90 0.45 -30.07 20.72
C ILE A 90 0.43 -29.65 22.19
N VAL A 91 0.05 -28.39 22.50
CA VAL A 91 -0.10 -27.92 23.89
C VAL A 91 -1.08 -28.82 24.66
N LYS A 92 -2.26 -29.11 24.08
CA LYS A 92 -3.26 -30.00 24.69
C LYS A 92 -2.68 -31.39 24.99
N SER A 93 -1.95 -31.98 24.05
CA SER A 93 -1.36 -33.30 24.24
C SER A 93 -0.37 -33.33 25.43
N ILE A 94 0.43 -32.27 25.58
CA ILE A 94 1.43 -32.15 26.66
C ILE A 94 0.73 -31.97 28.01
N ILE A 95 -0.24 -31.05 28.11
CA ILE A 95 -0.95 -30.82 29.38
C ILE A 95 -1.76 -32.05 29.81
N LEU A 96 -2.28 -32.86 28.88
CA LEU A 96 -3.01 -34.07 29.24
C LEU A 96 -2.08 -35.23 29.65
N ALA A 97 -0.93 -35.37 28.98
CA ALA A 97 0.00 -36.47 29.25
C ALA A 97 0.89 -36.24 30.48
N ASN A 98 1.29 -34.98 30.73
CA ASN A 98 2.40 -34.69 31.64
C ASN A 98 2.01 -33.98 32.94
N VAL A 99 0.74 -33.62 33.14
CA VAL A 99 0.30 -33.04 34.41
C VAL A 99 0.52 -34.05 35.55
N GLY A 100 1.52 -33.76 36.39
CA GLY A 100 1.86 -34.57 37.56
C GLY A 100 2.97 -35.61 37.37
N THR A 101 3.67 -35.64 36.23
CA THR A 101 4.85 -36.51 36.04
C THR A 101 6.06 -35.97 36.79
N GLU A 102 7.07 -36.81 37.10
CA GLU A 102 8.30 -36.37 37.80
C GLU A 102 9.27 -35.60 36.89
N GLU A 103 9.08 -35.65 35.57
CA GLU A 103 9.97 -35.11 34.53
C GLU A 103 10.05 -33.56 34.51
N TYR A 104 9.03 -32.87 35.03
CA TYR A 104 8.95 -31.40 35.01
C TYR A 104 9.21 -30.77 36.38
N SER A 105 9.63 -29.50 36.39
CA SER A 105 9.80 -28.72 37.62
C SER A 105 8.45 -28.54 38.36
N PRO A 106 8.45 -28.23 39.68
CA PRO A 106 7.22 -27.92 40.39
C PRO A 106 6.43 -26.75 39.78
N ALA A 107 7.14 -25.70 39.32
CA ALA A 107 6.55 -24.55 38.66
C ALA A 107 5.91 -24.93 37.32
N ASP A 108 6.57 -25.76 36.51
CA ASP A 108 6.00 -26.30 35.27
C ASP A 108 4.71 -27.07 35.51
N LYS A 109 4.68 -27.93 36.54
CA LYS A 109 3.46 -28.68 36.89
C LYS A 109 2.33 -27.76 37.33
N ALA A 110 2.63 -26.69 38.07
CA ALA A 110 1.63 -25.71 38.46
C ALA A 110 1.08 -24.96 37.23
N ASN A 111 1.96 -24.49 36.35
CA ASN A 111 1.59 -23.80 35.11
C ASN A 111 0.72 -24.68 34.20
N MET A 112 1.11 -25.94 33.98
CA MET A 112 0.31 -26.89 33.19
C MET A 112 -1.06 -27.17 33.83
N ARG A 113 -1.15 -27.23 35.16
CA ARG A 113 -2.44 -27.34 35.86
C ARG A 113 -3.31 -26.11 35.60
N THR A 114 -2.74 -24.91 35.63
CA THR A 114 -3.48 -23.68 35.31
C THR A 114 -4.06 -23.73 33.90
N ILE A 115 -3.25 -24.09 32.89
CA ILE A 115 -3.69 -24.25 31.50
C ILE A 115 -4.81 -25.30 31.42
N LYS A 116 -4.62 -26.45 32.07
CA LYS A 116 -5.61 -27.54 32.08
C LYS A 116 -6.92 -27.12 32.76
N THR A 117 -6.87 -26.47 33.92
CA THR A 117 -8.07 -25.98 34.62
C THR A 117 -8.85 -25.00 33.76
N LEU A 118 -8.15 -24.10 33.05
CA LEU A 118 -8.79 -23.18 32.11
C LEU A 118 -9.49 -23.93 30.97
N TYR A 119 -8.80 -24.90 30.34
CA TYR A 119 -9.36 -25.76 29.30
C TYR A 119 -10.57 -26.57 29.76
N ASP A 120 -10.47 -27.21 30.94
CA ASP A 120 -11.56 -27.98 31.55
C ASP A 120 -12.78 -27.07 31.84
N SER A 121 -12.55 -25.84 32.28
CA SER A 121 -13.64 -24.88 32.53
C SER A 121 -14.41 -24.51 31.25
N CYS A 122 -13.71 -24.41 30.11
CA CYS A 122 -14.32 -24.14 28.80
C CYS A 122 -15.05 -25.36 28.23
N THR A 123 -14.45 -26.55 28.32
CA THR A 123 -15.07 -27.76 27.77
C THR A 123 -16.25 -28.27 28.62
N ASN A 124 -16.36 -27.84 29.89
CA ASN A 124 -17.51 -28.11 30.75
C ASN A 124 -18.76 -27.28 30.38
N THR A 125 -19.37 -27.63 29.25
CA THR A 125 -20.60 -27.01 28.74
C THR A 125 -21.78 -27.13 29.70
N LYS A 126 -21.82 -28.15 30.57
CA LYS A 126 -22.88 -28.30 31.59
C LYS A 126 -22.80 -27.21 32.66
N ALA A 127 -21.59 -26.85 33.10
CA ALA A 127 -21.39 -25.76 34.05
C ALA A 127 -21.79 -24.40 33.44
N GLN A 128 -21.42 -24.16 32.18
CA GLN A 128 -21.83 -22.96 31.45
C GLN A 128 -23.35 -22.88 31.24
N ASP A 129 -23.99 -24.00 30.84
CA ASP A 129 -25.44 -24.09 30.69
C ASP A 129 -26.17 -23.78 32.01
N LYS A 130 -25.63 -24.26 33.13
CA LYS A 130 -26.19 -24.01 34.47
C LYS A 130 -26.07 -22.53 34.88
N LYS A 131 -24.94 -21.88 34.56
CA LYS A 131 -24.73 -20.44 34.83
C LYS A 131 -25.60 -19.55 33.91
N GLY A 132 -25.88 -20.02 32.69
CA GLY A 132 -26.71 -19.29 31.73
C GLY A 132 -26.11 -17.93 31.39
N ALA A 133 -26.94 -16.90 31.27
CA ALA A 133 -26.51 -15.53 30.98
C ALA A 133 -26.23 -14.67 32.22
N GLU A 134 -26.41 -15.23 33.43
CA GLU A 134 -26.36 -14.47 34.69
C GLU A 134 -25.06 -13.66 34.88
N PRO A 135 -23.86 -14.22 34.60
CA PRO A 135 -22.61 -13.47 34.79
C PRO A 135 -22.53 -12.19 33.93
N LEU A 136 -22.98 -12.25 32.68
CA LEU A 136 -23.02 -11.07 31.79
C LEU A 136 -24.11 -10.08 32.21
N LEU A 137 -25.27 -10.58 32.64
CA LEU A 137 -26.37 -9.74 33.11
C LEU A 137 -25.99 -8.93 34.35
N HIS A 138 -25.17 -9.49 35.25
CA HIS A 138 -24.61 -8.74 36.38
C HIS A 138 -23.76 -7.55 35.93
N LEU A 139 -22.90 -7.74 34.92
CA LEU A 139 -22.09 -6.63 34.37
C LEU A 139 -22.96 -5.57 33.70
N THR A 140 -24.04 -5.98 33.03
CA THR A 140 -24.98 -5.00 32.46
C THR A 140 -25.70 -4.21 33.54
N ASP A 141 -26.02 -4.80 34.70
CA ASP A 141 -26.62 -4.08 35.84
C ASP A 141 -25.66 -3.07 36.46
N GLU A 142 -24.39 -3.44 36.62
CA GLU A 142 -23.34 -2.53 37.08
C GLU A 142 -23.21 -1.32 36.15
N LEU A 143 -23.14 -1.56 34.83
CA LEU A 143 -23.11 -0.51 33.82
C LEU A 143 -24.37 0.38 33.87
N ILE A 144 -25.56 -0.23 33.91
CA ILE A 144 -26.84 0.48 34.03
C ILE A 144 -26.89 1.29 35.34
N SER A 145 -26.29 0.80 36.42
CA SER A 145 -26.21 1.53 37.68
C SER A 145 -25.38 2.81 37.55
N ILE A 146 -24.35 2.85 36.71
CA ILE A 146 -23.55 4.06 36.46
C ILE A 146 -24.44 5.14 35.82
N PHE A 147 -25.25 4.79 34.81
CA PHE A 147 -26.18 5.72 34.17
C PHE A 147 -27.35 6.12 35.10
N ASN A 148 -27.84 5.20 35.95
CA ASN A 148 -28.93 5.47 36.89
C ASN A 148 -28.59 6.48 37.99
N LYS A 149 -27.32 6.59 38.40
CA LYS A 149 -26.89 7.52 39.46
C LYS A 149 -27.30 8.96 39.16
N ARG A 150 -27.29 9.40 37.90
CA ARG A 150 -27.77 10.75 37.54
C ARG A 150 -29.27 10.93 37.59
N TYR A 151 -30.05 9.94 37.17
CA TYR A 151 -31.51 10.01 37.26
C TYR A 151 -31.95 10.14 38.73
N ILE A 152 -31.18 9.56 39.66
CA ILE A 152 -31.42 9.63 41.10
C ILE A 152 -30.78 10.88 41.73
N ASN A 153 -29.55 11.22 41.33
CA ASN A 153 -28.73 12.30 41.85
C ASN A 153 -28.45 13.32 40.74
N GLN A 154 -29.34 14.31 40.59
CA GLN A 154 -29.25 15.39 39.58
C GLN A 154 -27.98 16.26 39.68
N LYS A 155 -27.05 15.96 40.60
CA LYS A 155 -25.75 16.61 40.77
C LYS A 155 -24.63 16.00 39.91
N GLU A 156 -24.79 14.78 39.38
CA GLU A 156 -23.77 14.17 38.51
C GLU A 156 -23.83 14.77 37.10
N SER A 157 -22.69 15.24 36.60
CA SER A 157 -22.56 15.79 35.25
C SER A 157 -22.54 14.67 34.20
N ARG A 158 -22.96 14.99 32.96
CA ARG A 158 -22.85 14.09 31.81
C ARG A 158 -21.44 13.55 31.61
N GLN A 159 -20.46 14.46 31.74
CA GLN A 159 -19.04 14.14 31.63
C GLN A 159 -18.63 13.07 32.65
N SER A 160 -19.07 13.18 33.91
CA SER A 160 -18.72 12.21 34.96
C SER A 160 -19.28 10.80 34.68
N ILE A 161 -20.50 10.70 34.14
CA ILE A 161 -21.11 9.40 33.82
C ILE A 161 -20.41 8.75 32.65
N LEU A 162 -20.15 9.52 31.58
CA LEU A 162 -19.47 9.01 30.41
C LEU A 162 -18.05 8.55 30.76
N THR A 163 -17.36 9.32 31.61
CA THR A 163 -16.04 8.97 32.17
C THR A 163 -16.09 7.65 32.93
N GLN A 164 -17.01 7.51 33.89
CA GLN A 164 -17.17 6.28 34.68
C GLN A 164 -17.54 5.07 33.82
N ALA A 165 -18.44 5.26 32.84
CA ALA A 165 -18.93 4.18 32.00
C ALA A 165 -17.87 3.72 30.99
N ALA A 166 -17.11 4.65 30.40
CA ALA A 166 -15.99 4.32 29.51
C ALA A 166 -14.86 3.64 30.30
N ALA A 167 -14.50 4.16 31.48
CA ALA A 167 -13.52 3.52 32.36
C ALA A 167 -13.96 2.12 32.82
N TYR A 168 -15.26 1.93 33.10
CA TYR A 168 -15.79 0.60 33.44
C TYR A 168 -15.59 -0.42 32.31
N LEU A 169 -15.88 -0.05 31.07
CA LEU A 169 -15.65 -0.94 29.93
C LEU A 169 -14.15 -1.17 29.67
N GLN A 170 -13.33 -0.12 29.71
CA GLN A 170 -11.89 -0.24 29.56
C GLN A 170 -11.24 -1.10 30.64
N SER A 171 -11.77 -1.10 31.88
CA SER A 171 -11.28 -1.97 32.96
C SER A 171 -11.47 -3.45 32.64
N LYS A 172 -12.38 -3.78 31.71
CA LYS A 172 -12.66 -5.13 31.18
C LYS A 172 -12.03 -5.35 29.81
N ASN A 173 -11.11 -4.47 29.40
CA ASN A 173 -10.48 -4.46 28.09
C ASN A 173 -11.47 -4.36 26.92
N ILE A 174 -12.55 -3.58 27.09
CA ILE A 174 -13.57 -3.33 26.06
C ILE A 174 -13.55 -1.85 25.68
N GLY A 175 -13.18 -1.53 24.45
CA GLY A 175 -13.31 -0.19 23.89
C GLY A 175 -14.77 0.15 23.55
N ALA A 176 -15.17 1.40 23.81
CA ALA A 176 -16.45 1.96 23.39
C ALA A 176 -16.28 3.46 23.20
N LEU A 177 -16.64 3.97 22.01
CA LEU A 177 -16.23 5.27 21.46
C LEU A 177 -14.75 5.36 21.10
N PHE A 178 -13.87 4.78 21.90
CA PHE A 178 -12.44 4.75 21.68
C PHE A 178 -11.80 3.57 22.40
N SER A 179 -10.57 3.28 22.04
CA SER A 179 -9.73 2.28 22.67
C SER A 179 -8.32 2.81 22.87
N PHE A 180 -7.57 2.08 23.69
CA PHE A 180 -6.18 2.36 23.98
C PHE A 180 -5.31 1.20 23.55
N SER A 181 -4.12 1.53 23.04
CA SER A 181 -3.02 0.61 22.81
C SER A 181 -1.71 1.20 23.33
N LEU A 182 -0.64 0.41 23.30
CA LEU A 182 0.71 0.85 23.62
C LEU A 182 1.60 0.76 22.39
N ASP A 183 2.39 1.79 22.17
CA ASP A 183 3.51 1.79 21.24
C ASP A 183 4.56 2.81 21.72
N GLY A 184 5.73 2.84 21.10
CA GLY A 184 6.80 3.78 21.39
C GLY A 184 6.38 5.24 21.19
N ASP A 185 6.98 6.17 21.93
CA ASP A 185 6.93 7.60 21.64
C ASP A 185 7.82 7.90 20.43
N VAL A 186 7.32 7.57 19.23
CA VAL A 186 8.08 7.60 17.98
C VAL A 186 8.62 8.98 17.62
N GLY A 187 8.10 10.06 18.21
CA GLY A 187 8.62 11.41 17.99
C GLY A 187 9.64 11.89 19.02
N LYS A 188 9.83 11.20 20.15
CA LYS A 188 10.82 11.56 21.18
C LYS A 188 11.74 10.40 21.57
N ASP A 189 11.16 9.31 22.07
CA ASP A 189 11.88 8.13 22.55
C ASP A 189 11.09 6.87 22.17
N PRO A 190 11.39 6.27 21.00
CA PRO A 190 10.69 5.07 20.53
C PRO A 190 10.81 3.86 21.48
N SER A 191 11.80 3.85 22.38
CA SER A 191 11.95 2.77 23.36
C SER A 191 10.95 2.86 24.51
N LYS A 192 10.40 4.06 24.77
CA LYS A 192 9.46 4.33 25.87
C LYS A 192 8.03 4.15 25.37
N GLN A 193 7.29 3.26 26.02
CA GLN A 193 5.88 3.00 25.69
C GLN A 193 4.99 4.15 26.19
N VAL A 194 4.12 4.63 25.32
CA VAL A 194 3.09 5.62 25.64
C VAL A 194 1.72 5.11 25.20
N MET A 195 0.68 5.73 25.72
CA MET A 195 -0.70 5.37 25.39
C MET A 195 -1.09 5.97 24.04
N TRP A 196 -1.66 5.15 23.15
CA TRP A 196 -2.22 5.57 21.87
C TRP A 196 -3.73 5.45 21.92
N LEU A 197 -4.43 6.56 21.70
CA LEU A 197 -5.88 6.68 21.73
C LEU A 197 -6.43 6.63 20.29
N SER A 198 -7.25 5.61 19.98
CA SER A 198 -7.78 5.35 18.63
C SER A 198 -9.30 5.20 18.59
N GLN A 199 -9.84 5.17 17.35
CA GLN A 199 -11.25 4.99 17.03
C GLN A 199 -11.64 3.52 16.77
N ASP A 200 -10.71 2.56 16.89
CA ASP A 200 -10.85 1.22 16.29
C ASP A 200 -12.03 0.42 16.89
N ASP A 201 -12.31 0.61 18.17
CA ASP A 201 -13.43 -0.05 18.87
C ASP A 201 -14.73 0.75 18.85
N ALA A 202 -14.80 1.87 18.10
CA ALA A 202 -16.00 2.69 18.04
C ALA A 202 -17.20 1.97 17.40
N LEU A 203 -16.96 1.04 16.48
CA LEU A 203 -17.99 0.41 15.66
C LEU A 203 -18.24 -1.05 16.07
N SER A 204 -19.44 -1.55 15.81
CA SER A 204 -19.75 -2.98 15.97
C SER A 204 -19.47 -3.77 14.68
N LEU A 205 -19.70 -3.18 13.51
CA LEU A 205 -19.34 -3.78 12.23
C LEU A 205 -17.86 -3.52 11.90
N PRO A 206 -17.22 -4.37 11.07
CA PRO A 206 -15.75 -4.38 10.93
C PRO A 206 -15.12 -3.11 10.37
N ASP A 207 -15.85 -2.34 9.57
CA ASP A 207 -15.33 -1.11 8.95
C ASP A 207 -16.45 -0.08 8.74
N LYS A 208 -16.09 1.20 8.66
CA LYS A 208 -17.04 2.31 8.42
C LYS A 208 -17.89 2.10 7.16
N ASP A 209 -17.35 1.50 6.11
CA ASP A 209 -18.03 1.31 4.83
C ASP A 209 -19.24 0.35 4.96
N TYR A 210 -19.27 -0.50 5.99
CA TYR A 210 -20.44 -1.35 6.26
C TYR A 210 -21.71 -0.55 6.56
N TYR A 211 -21.56 0.67 7.08
CA TYR A 211 -22.68 1.52 7.49
C TYR A 211 -23.28 2.34 6.33
N GLU A 212 -22.74 2.20 5.12
CA GLU A 212 -23.34 2.72 3.88
C GLU A 212 -24.52 1.86 3.40
N ASP A 213 -24.50 0.55 3.65
CA ASP A 213 -25.62 -0.35 3.34
C ASP A 213 -26.70 -0.25 4.42
N GLU A 214 -27.86 0.31 4.08
CA GLU A 214 -28.99 0.46 4.99
C GLU A 214 -29.45 -0.89 5.59
N LYS A 215 -29.21 -2.02 4.91
CA LYS A 215 -29.52 -3.35 5.45
C LYS A 215 -28.64 -3.70 6.65
N ASN A 216 -27.38 -3.31 6.63
CA ASN A 216 -26.44 -3.54 7.73
C ASN A 216 -26.84 -2.68 8.95
N VAL A 217 -27.21 -1.42 8.71
CA VAL A 217 -27.72 -0.53 9.78
C VAL A 217 -29.01 -1.07 10.38
N LYS A 218 -29.92 -1.61 9.55
CA LYS A 218 -31.14 -2.30 10.02
C LYS A 218 -30.79 -3.55 10.85
N PHE A 219 -29.82 -4.35 10.41
CA PHE A 219 -29.38 -5.53 11.13
C PHE A 219 -28.81 -5.19 12.51
N ILE A 220 -27.98 -4.14 12.62
CA ILE A 220 -27.52 -3.63 13.92
C ILE A 220 -28.71 -3.22 14.79
N ALA A 221 -29.68 -2.47 14.25
CA ALA A 221 -30.87 -2.09 15.01
C ALA A 221 -31.70 -3.31 15.49
N GLU A 222 -31.71 -4.41 14.74
CA GLU A 222 -32.37 -5.66 15.11
C GLU A 222 -31.63 -6.39 16.22
N ILE A 223 -30.31 -6.57 16.08
CA ILE A 223 -29.44 -7.19 17.08
C ILE A 223 -29.50 -6.41 18.40
N THR A 224 -29.36 -5.09 18.34
CA THR A 224 -29.48 -4.20 19.50
C THR A 224 -30.85 -4.32 20.17
N GLN A 225 -31.94 -4.44 19.40
CA GLN A 225 -33.27 -4.62 19.98
C GLN A 225 -33.39 -5.93 20.76
N GLU A 226 -32.84 -7.04 20.24
CA GLU A 226 -32.84 -8.33 20.93
C GLU A 226 -32.02 -8.28 22.22
N ILE A 227 -30.83 -7.68 22.16
CA ILE A 227 -29.95 -7.50 23.32
C ILE A 227 -30.65 -6.69 24.41
N LEU A 228 -31.20 -5.52 24.07
CA LEU A 228 -31.89 -4.66 25.05
C LEU A 228 -33.09 -5.37 25.69
N LYS A 229 -33.86 -6.15 24.93
CA LYS A 229 -34.95 -6.94 25.50
C LYS A 229 -34.43 -8.01 26.46
N ALA A 230 -33.38 -8.74 26.07
CA ALA A 230 -32.78 -9.77 26.92
C ALA A 230 -32.26 -9.20 28.25
N VAL A 231 -31.67 -8.00 28.22
CA VAL A 231 -31.15 -7.32 29.41
C VAL A 231 -32.25 -6.75 30.29
N HIS A 232 -33.24 -6.06 29.71
CA HIS A 232 -34.22 -5.26 30.48
C HIS A 232 -35.55 -5.96 30.80
N GLU A 233 -35.98 -6.99 30.05
CA GLU A 233 -37.28 -7.66 30.27
C GLU A 233 -37.21 -8.88 31.20
N ARG A 234 -36.05 -9.14 31.83
CA ARG A 234 -35.87 -10.27 32.74
C ARG A 234 -36.63 -10.09 34.07
N LYS A 235 -37.04 -11.20 34.67
CA LYS A 235 -37.98 -11.21 35.83
C LYS A 235 -37.40 -10.56 37.09
N ASP A 236 -36.09 -10.59 37.22
CA ASP A 236 -35.26 -10.19 38.35
C ASP A 236 -34.62 -8.80 38.18
N SER A 237 -34.85 -8.11 37.05
CA SER A 237 -34.26 -6.79 36.79
C SER A 237 -34.69 -5.78 37.86
N LYS A 238 -33.70 -5.15 38.51
CA LYS A 238 -33.88 -4.12 39.56
C LYS A 238 -33.99 -2.70 39.00
N HIS A 239 -33.87 -2.52 37.69
CA HIS A 239 -33.80 -1.22 37.03
C HIS A 239 -35.13 -0.79 36.39
N HIS A 240 -35.24 0.48 36.02
CA HIS A 240 -36.45 1.02 35.40
C HIS A 240 -36.84 0.23 34.15
N LYS A 241 -38.08 -0.29 34.12
CA LYS A 241 -38.60 -0.98 32.93
C LYS A 241 -38.75 0.01 31.80
N ILE A 242 -37.96 -0.15 30.74
CA ILE A 242 -38.17 0.54 29.47
C ILE A 242 -39.56 0.13 28.96
N PRO A 243 -40.44 1.08 28.58
CA PRO A 243 -41.74 0.72 28.01
C PRO A 243 -41.56 -0.22 26.82
N LYS A 244 -42.33 -1.31 26.74
CA LYS A 244 -42.15 -2.36 25.71
C LYS A 244 -42.12 -1.83 24.27
N ASN A 245 -42.83 -0.73 24.00
CA ASN A 245 -42.89 -0.11 22.68
C ASN A 245 -41.67 0.77 22.34
N SER A 246 -40.77 1.02 23.29
CA SER A 246 -39.62 1.92 23.14
C SER A 246 -38.35 1.23 22.64
N TYR A 247 -38.19 -0.10 22.80
CA TYR A 247 -36.97 -0.82 22.37
C TYR A 247 -36.67 -0.65 20.88
N ARG A 248 -37.71 -0.69 20.04
CA ARG A 248 -37.57 -0.52 18.58
C ARG A 248 -37.11 0.88 18.18
N LYS A 249 -37.51 1.90 18.95
CA LYS A 249 -37.09 3.28 18.72
C LYS A 249 -35.63 3.45 19.15
N LEU A 250 -35.32 3.03 20.37
CA LEU A 250 -33.99 3.14 20.95
C LEU A 250 -32.93 2.37 20.15
N SER A 251 -33.22 1.14 19.71
CA SER A 251 -32.26 0.36 18.93
C SER A 251 -31.92 0.99 17.58
N ARG A 252 -32.85 1.73 16.97
CA ARG A 252 -32.59 2.52 15.75
C ARG A 252 -31.78 3.78 16.02
N GLU A 253 -31.98 4.42 17.16
CA GLU A 253 -31.18 5.56 17.59
C GLU A 253 -29.72 5.13 17.83
N ILE A 254 -29.51 3.97 18.45
CA ILE A 254 -28.18 3.36 18.63
C ILE A 254 -27.52 2.99 17.30
N ALA A 255 -28.25 2.34 16.38
CA ALA A 255 -27.70 2.01 15.06
C ALA A 255 -27.34 3.26 14.24
N ARG A 256 -28.14 4.33 14.33
CA ARG A 256 -27.81 5.62 13.72
C ARG A 256 -26.63 6.31 14.40
N PHE A 257 -26.46 6.10 15.69
CA PHE A 257 -25.30 6.60 16.41
C PHE A 257 -24.02 5.92 15.91
N GLU A 258 -23.97 4.60 15.77
CA GLU A 258 -22.82 3.94 15.15
C GLU A 258 -22.60 4.38 13.69
N GLN A 259 -23.66 4.59 12.91
CA GLN A 259 -23.53 5.15 11.56
C GLN A 259 -22.91 6.56 11.57
N TYR A 260 -23.23 7.37 12.58
CA TYR A 260 -22.58 8.67 12.78
C TYR A 260 -21.11 8.52 13.16
N LEU A 261 -20.75 7.61 14.08
CA LEU A 261 -19.36 7.29 14.41
C LEU A 261 -18.58 6.86 13.16
N ALA A 262 -19.15 6.00 12.33
CA ALA A 262 -18.56 5.54 11.08
C ALA A 262 -18.30 6.70 10.11
N ARG A 263 -19.20 7.68 10.05
CA ARG A 263 -19.05 8.86 9.18
C ARG A 263 -17.89 9.76 9.61
N ILE A 264 -17.69 9.98 10.91
CA ILE A 264 -16.62 10.83 11.45
C ILE A 264 -15.26 10.10 11.56
N SER A 265 -15.28 8.77 11.48
CA SER A 265 -14.08 7.92 11.49
C SER A 265 -13.25 8.09 10.22
N TRP A 266 -11.92 8.04 10.36
CA TRP A 266 -11.00 7.87 9.22
C TRP A 266 -11.19 6.52 8.56
N ASN A 267 -10.83 6.43 7.27
CA ASN A 267 -10.71 5.17 6.55
C ASN A 267 -9.37 4.50 6.88
N GLN A 268 -9.21 3.23 6.51
CA GLN A 268 -8.00 2.47 6.82
C GLN A 268 -6.70 3.05 6.24
N VAL A 269 -6.75 3.69 5.07
CA VAL A 269 -5.55 4.32 4.45
C VAL A 269 -5.06 5.51 5.28
N ASP A 270 -5.99 6.31 5.82
CA ASP A 270 -5.66 7.42 6.70
C ASP A 270 -5.21 6.93 8.08
N SER A 271 -5.84 5.88 8.62
CA SER A 271 -5.46 5.26 9.89
C SER A 271 -4.10 4.55 9.86
N ALA A 272 -3.62 4.14 8.68
CA ALA A 272 -2.29 3.52 8.51
C ALA A 272 -1.17 4.55 8.26
N ASN A 273 -1.46 5.85 8.21
CA ASN A 273 -0.46 6.88 7.93
C ASN A 273 0.24 7.35 9.23
N PRO A 274 1.52 6.99 9.46
CA PRO A 274 2.19 7.22 10.73
C PRO A 274 2.33 8.70 11.10
N ILE A 275 2.51 9.58 10.11
CA ILE A 275 2.60 11.03 10.32
C ILE A 275 1.24 11.58 10.76
N LYS A 276 0.15 11.15 10.12
CA LYS A 276 -1.20 11.61 10.48
C LYS A 276 -1.64 11.12 11.86
N THR A 277 -1.26 9.90 12.24
CA THR A 277 -1.69 9.29 13.49
C THR A 277 -0.87 9.74 14.70
N TYR A 278 0.26 10.42 14.50
CA TYR A 278 1.08 10.90 15.60
C TYR A 278 0.67 12.33 16.00
N ASN A 279 -0.29 12.46 16.92
CA ASN A 279 -0.69 13.75 17.51
C ASN A 279 -0.52 13.70 19.03
N PRO A 280 0.68 13.98 19.56
CA PRO A 280 0.93 13.95 20.99
C PRO A 280 0.14 15.06 21.71
N LYS A 281 -0.56 14.69 22.78
CA LYS A 281 -1.33 15.59 23.64
C LYS A 281 -0.94 15.38 25.09
N ASN A 282 -0.70 16.45 25.83
CA ASN A 282 -0.76 16.39 27.29
C ASN A 282 -2.23 16.31 27.76
N LEU A 283 -2.48 16.05 29.04
CA LEU A 283 -3.82 15.89 29.60
C LEU A 283 -4.69 17.14 29.46
N THR A 284 -4.10 18.33 29.49
CA THR A 284 -4.84 19.59 29.29
C THR A 284 -5.35 19.67 27.86
N GLU A 285 -4.46 19.46 26.88
CA GLU A 285 -4.80 19.47 25.45
C GLU A 285 -5.76 18.33 25.07
N LEU A 286 -5.61 17.16 25.70
CA LEU A 286 -6.51 16.03 25.52
C LEU A 286 -7.92 16.35 26.05
N SER A 287 -8.00 17.04 27.19
CA SER A 287 -9.27 17.51 27.77
C SER A 287 -9.92 18.62 26.93
N GLU A 288 -9.14 19.42 26.22
CA GLU A 288 -9.66 20.38 25.24
C GLU A 288 -10.17 19.68 23.97
N THR A 289 -9.46 18.64 23.50
CA THR A 289 -9.80 17.87 22.30
C THR A 289 -11.06 17.02 22.49
N ALA A 290 -11.21 16.40 23.67
CA ALA A 290 -12.32 15.52 24.01
C ALA A 290 -12.91 15.89 25.39
N PRO A 291 -13.64 17.01 25.49
CA PRO A 291 -14.11 17.56 26.77
C PRO A 291 -15.24 16.78 27.44
N TYR A 292 -15.81 15.79 26.75
CA TYR A 292 -16.86 14.92 27.29
C TYR A 292 -16.35 13.81 28.21
N ILE A 293 -15.02 13.60 28.26
CA ILE A 293 -14.35 12.75 29.25
C ILE A 293 -13.58 13.66 30.22
N ASP A 294 -13.65 13.35 31.51
CA ASP A 294 -12.71 13.86 32.52
C ASP A 294 -11.50 12.92 32.51
N TRP A 295 -10.47 13.25 31.70
CA TRP A 295 -9.32 12.38 31.49
C TRP A 295 -8.50 12.10 32.77
N PRO A 296 -8.22 13.10 33.64
CA PRO A 296 -7.62 12.82 34.93
C PRO A 296 -8.42 11.81 35.75
N GLN A 297 -9.75 11.95 35.83
CA GLN A 297 -10.60 10.98 36.51
C GLN A 297 -10.60 9.61 35.81
N TYR A 298 -10.65 9.58 34.48
CA TYR A 298 -10.62 8.36 33.68
C TYR A 298 -9.39 7.51 33.98
N PHE A 299 -8.19 8.11 33.93
CA PHE A 299 -6.96 7.39 34.24
C PHE A 299 -6.86 6.99 35.71
N ALA A 300 -7.35 7.83 36.64
CA ALA A 300 -7.38 7.49 38.06
C ALA A 300 -8.29 6.28 38.38
N LEU A 301 -9.33 6.04 37.58
CA LEU A 301 -10.20 4.87 37.71
C LEU A 301 -9.56 3.58 37.18
N LEU A 302 -8.55 3.67 36.32
CA LEU A 302 -7.91 2.54 35.63
C LEU A 302 -6.51 2.21 36.16
N ASN A 303 -5.78 3.21 36.63
CA ASN A 303 -4.40 3.05 37.10
C ASN A 303 -4.27 3.42 38.58
N HIS A 304 -4.09 2.41 39.43
CA HIS A 304 -3.90 2.59 40.87
C HIS A 304 -2.54 3.22 41.26
N ASN A 305 -1.58 3.32 40.32
CA ASN A 305 -0.25 3.90 40.57
C ASN A 305 -0.19 5.44 40.46
N SER A 306 -1.34 6.11 40.31
CA SER A 306 -1.58 7.56 40.48
C SER A 306 -0.92 8.53 39.47
N GLU A 307 0.17 8.20 38.78
CA GLU A 307 0.77 9.07 37.75
C GLU A 307 0.31 8.69 36.34
N VAL A 308 -0.27 9.66 35.62
CA VAL A 308 -0.65 9.50 34.21
C VAL A 308 0.58 9.72 33.34
N VAL A 309 0.82 8.81 32.40
CA VAL A 309 1.94 8.92 31.46
C VAL A 309 1.58 9.88 30.33
N GLU A 310 2.34 10.96 30.21
CA GLU A 310 2.24 11.93 29.12
C GLU A 310 3.47 11.86 28.18
N PRO A 311 3.29 12.12 26.87
CA PRO A 311 2.02 12.45 26.20
C PRO A 311 1.14 11.22 25.96
N VAL A 312 -0.16 11.44 25.71
CA VAL A 312 -1.05 10.48 25.05
C VAL A 312 -1.05 10.80 23.55
N ILE A 313 -0.81 9.80 22.71
CA ILE A 313 -0.83 9.99 21.25
C ILE A 313 -2.26 9.80 20.75
N VAL A 314 -2.85 10.84 20.16
CA VAL A 314 -4.22 10.81 19.64
C VAL A 314 -4.18 10.54 18.13
N GLN A 315 -4.66 9.37 17.69
CA GLN A 315 -4.53 9.00 16.28
C GLN A 315 -5.36 9.86 15.33
N ASN A 316 -6.62 10.13 15.67
CA ASN A 316 -7.52 10.93 14.85
C ASN A 316 -8.15 12.06 15.69
N PRO A 317 -7.46 13.20 15.88
CA PRO A 317 -7.99 14.31 16.68
C PRO A 317 -9.38 14.78 16.20
N GLY A 318 -9.60 14.82 14.88
CA GLY A 318 -10.87 15.26 14.29
C GLY A 318 -12.06 14.36 14.65
N TYR A 319 -11.86 13.05 14.84
CA TYR A 319 -12.88 12.15 15.35
C TYR A 319 -13.28 12.51 16.79
N PHE A 320 -12.28 12.75 17.64
CA PHE A 320 -12.51 13.07 19.05
C PHE A 320 -13.15 14.45 19.25
N GLU A 321 -12.75 15.44 18.45
CA GLU A 321 -13.36 16.77 18.43
C GLU A 321 -14.81 16.74 17.91
N ALA A 322 -15.09 15.88 16.94
CA ALA A 322 -16.41 15.79 16.32
C ALA A 322 -17.43 15.07 17.20
N LEU A 323 -17.01 14.25 18.17
CA LEU A 323 -17.91 13.44 19.00
C LEU A 323 -18.78 14.33 19.93
N ASP A 324 -19.96 14.72 19.44
CA ASP A 324 -20.88 15.67 20.10
C ASP A 324 -22.04 14.96 20.86
N ASN A 325 -22.97 15.77 21.39
CA ASN A 325 -24.06 15.46 22.30
C ASN A 325 -25.07 14.41 21.80
N VAL A 326 -24.78 13.14 22.05
CA VAL A 326 -25.72 12.01 21.93
C VAL A 326 -26.66 11.93 23.15
N ASP A 327 -27.88 11.44 23.00
CA ASP A 327 -28.77 11.21 24.14
C ASP A 327 -28.22 10.11 25.08
N GLU A 328 -28.37 10.29 26.40
CA GLU A 328 -27.83 9.37 27.41
C GLU A 328 -28.38 7.96 27.30
N LYS A 329 -29.66 7.77 26.92
CA LYS A 329 -30.22 6.43 26.74
C LYS A 329 -29.63 5.74 25.52
N THR A 330 -29.29 6.52 24.49
CA THR A 330 -28.59 6.00 23.31
C THR A 330 -27.17 5.56 23.69
N LEU A 331 -26.46 6.34 24.50
CA LEU A 331 -25.13 5.97 24.99
C LEU A 331 -25.16 4.74 25.91
N GLU A 332 -26.11 4.67 26.86
CA GLU A 332 -26.32 3.50 27.73
C GLU A 332 -26.55 2.24 26.88
N GLY A 333 -27.47 2.31 25.91
CA GLY A 333 -27.77 1.16 25.05
C GLY A 333 -26.63 0.80 24.09
N TYR A 334 -25.84 1.76 23.61
CA TYR A 334 -24.62 1.51 22.84
C TYR A 334 -23.55 0.81 23.70
N PHE A 335 -23.34 1.23 24.95
CA PHE A 335 -22.37 0.58 25.84
C PHE A 335 -22.83 -0.84 26.22
N ILE A 336 -24.13 -1.05 26.42
CA ILE A 336 -24.70 -2.40 26.59
C ILE A 336 -24.45 -3.26 25.34
N LEU A 337 -24.66 -2.70 24.14
CA LEU A 337 -24.37 -3.40 22.88
C LEU A 337 -22.89 -3.82 22.82
N LYS A 338 -21.96 -2.88 23.05
CA LYS A 338 -20.51 -3.16 23.04
C LYS A 338 -20.11 -4.21 24.08
N LEU A 339 -20.61 -4.11 25.31
CA LEU A 339 -20.37 -5.09 26.37
C LEU A 339 -20.87 -6.49 25.99
N VAL A 340 -22.09 -6.58 25.47
CA VAL A 340 -22.73 -7.86 25.14
C VAL A 340 -22.10 -8.50 23.90
N LEU A 341 -21.73 -7.73 22.88
CA LEU A 341 -21.04 -8.27 21.70
C LEU A 341 -19.64 -8.80 22.03
N ASN A 342 -18.91 -8.16 22.95
CA ASN A 342 -17.56 -8.58 23.35
C ASN A 342 -17.54 -9.81 24.28
N LEU A 343 -18.52 -9.93 25.20
CA LEU A 343 -18.53 -11.01 26.20
C LEU A 343 -19.57 -12.11 25.94
N GLY A 344 -20.50 -11.88 25.01
CA GLY A 344 -21.61 -12.80 24.78
C GLY A 344 -21.22 -14.12 24.11
N SER A 345 -20.08 -14.16 23.39
CA SER A 345 -19.51 -15.39 22.82
C SER A 345 -19.00 -16.34 23.90
N THR A 346 -18.65 -15.82 25.08
CA THR A 346 -18.19 -16.58 26.26
C THR A 346 -19.33 -17.25 27.03
N LEU A 347 -20.59 -16.90 26.72
CA LEU A 347 -21.76 -17.56 27.31
C LEU A 347 -22.03 -18.91 26.64
N SER A 348 -22.83 -19.76 27.32
CA SER A 348 -23.39 -20.94 26.68
C SER A 348 -24.15 -20.55 25.40
N PRO A 349 -23.90 -21.24 24.26
CA PRO A 349 -24.59 -20.98 23.00
C PRO A 349 -26.08 -21.31 23.05
N LYS A 350 -26.58 -21.91 24.14
CA LYS A 350 -28.01 -22.18 24.34
C LYS A 350 -28.77 -20.96 24.86
N THR A 351 -28.09 -20.01 25.48
CA THR A 351 -28.69 -18.77 26.00
C THR A 351 -29.24 -17.90 24.88
N HIS A 352 -30.24 -17.06 25.17
CA HIS A 352 -30.79 -16.16 24.15
C HIS A 352 -29.73 -15.15 23.67
N ILE A 353 -28.98 -14.54 24.59
CA ILE A 353 -27.89 -13.61 24.26
C ILE A 353 -26.80 -14.30 23.44
N GLY A 354 -26.33 -15.48 23.86
CA GLY A 354 -25.32 -16.24 23.12
C GLY A 354 -25.77 -16.57 21.69
N LYS A 355 -27.05 -16.90 21.48
CA LYS A 355 -27.61 -17.10 20.13
C LYS A 355 -27.62 -15.82 19.30
N THR A 356 -27.99 -14.69 19.90
CA THR A 356 -28.00 -13.39 19.21
C THR A 356 -26.58 -12.97 18.80
N VAL A 357 -25.58 -13.12 19.69
CA VAL A 357 -24.17 -12.82 19.38
C VAL A 357 -23.61 -13.79 18.34
N ASN A 358 -23.89 -15.09 18.43
CA ASN A 358 -23.49 -16.04 17.38
C ASN A 358 -24.10 -15.69 16.02
N ARG A 359 -25.36 -15.21 15.98
CA ARG A 359 -26.00 -14.74 14.74
C ARG A 359 -25.32 -13.49 14.19
N PHE A 360 -24.88 -12.58 15.06
CA PHE A 360 -24.12 -11.40 14.68
C PHE A 360 -22.77 -11.76 14.05
N ASN A 361 -21.99 -12.62 14.72
CA ASN A 361 -20.69 -13.07 14.21
C ASN A 361 -20.83 -13.86 12.90
N ALA A 362 -21.88 -14.69 12.80
CA ALA A 362 -22.18 -15.43 11.58
C ALA A 362 -22.54 -14.54 10.39
N PHE A 363 -23.19 -13.39 10.63
CA PHE A 363 -23.48 -12.41 9.59
C PHE A 363 -22.19 -11.79 9.02
N ILE A 364 -21.21 -11.50 9.88
CA ILE A 364 -19.93 -10.89 9.47
C ILE A 364 -19.06 -11.89 8.70
N SER A 365 -18.95 -13.13 9.19
CA SER A 365 -18.05 -14.14 8.62
C SER A 365 -18.72 -15.11 7.64
N GLY A 366 -20.01 -14.94 7.35
CA GLY A 366 -20.78 -15.79 6.43
C GLY A 366 -20.98 -17.23 6.92
N THR A 367 -20.77 -17.49 8.21
CA THR A 367 -20.88 -18.84 8.78
C THR A 367 -22.33 -19.22 9.01
N ASN A 368 -22.60 -20.52 9.19
CA ASN A 368 -23.93 -20.97 9.59
C ASN A 368 -24.08 -20.79 11.11
N PRO A 369 -24.99 -19.91 11.60
CA PRO A 369 -25.16 -19.67 13.03
C PRO A 369 -25.69 -20.88 13.81
N LYS A 370 -26.13 -21.94 13.11
CA LYS A 370 -26.58 -23.22 13.67
C LYS A 370 -25.58 -24.36 13.45
N ALA A 371 -24.40 -24.08 12.89
CA ALA A 371 -23.37 -25.08 12.76
C ALA A 371 -22.97 -25.63 14.13
N GLU A 372 -22.68 -26.92 14.17
CA GLU A 372 -22.02 -27.52 15.33
C GLU A 372 -20.61 -26.93 15.44
N LYS A 373 -20.24 -26.52 16.65
CA LYS A 373 -18.92 -25.98 16.98
C LYS A 373 -18.01 -27.11 17.43
N ASP A 374 -16.73 -27.02 17.10
CA ASP A 374 -15.72 -27.90 17.66
C ASP A 374 -15.33 -27.37 19.04
N ILE A 375 -16.06 -27.80 20.07
CA ILE A 375 -15.87 -27.28 21.43
C ILE A 375 -14.45 -27.54 21.93
N GLU A 376 -13.81 -28.65 21.55
CA GLU A 376 -12.46 -28.93 22.01
C GLU A 376 -11.45 -27.96 21.40
N LEU A 377 -11.52 -27.74 20.08
CA LEU A 377 -10.63 -26.83 19.37
C LEU A 377 -10.91 -25.36 19.73
N ASP A 378 -12.17 -24.92 19.69
CA ASP A 378 -12.58 -23.56 20.03
C ASP A 378 -12.13 -23.18 21.45
N CYS A 379 -12.25 -24.12 22.39
CA CYS A 379 -11.78 -23.90 23.76
C CYS A 379 -10.26 -23.85 23.86
N LEU A 380 -9.55 -24.63 23.05
CA LEU A 380 -8.10 -24.67 23.08
C LEU A 380 -7.49 -23.41 22.47
N GLU A 381 -8.02 -22.93 21.34
CA GLU A 381 -7.71 -21.62 20.76
C GLU A 381 -7.92 -20.52 21.82
N ALA A 382 -9.10 -20.48 22.45
CA ALA A 382 -9.42 -19.48 23.47
C ALA A 382 -8.59 -19.57 24.77
N VAL A 383 -8.07 -20.76 25.12
CA VAL A 383 -7.12 -20.94 26.24
C VAL A 383 -5.77 -20.32 25.86
N VAL A 384 -5.27 -20.62 24.66
CA VAL A 384 -4.00 -20.09 24.16
C VAL A 384 -4.06 -18.56 24.05
N ASP A 385 -5.18 -17.98 23.61
CA ASP A 385 -5.35 -16.52 23.58
C ASP A 385 -5.26 -15.88 24.99
N GLN A 386 -5.77 -16.57 26.02
CA GLN A 386 -5.78 -16.03 27.39
C GLN A 386 -4.45 -16.17 28.12
N VAL A 387 -3.69 -17.24 27.86
CA VAL A 387 -2.44 -17.57 28.57
C VAL A 387 -1.30 -17.94 27.63
N GLY A 388 -1.20 -17.25 26.49
CA GLY A 388 -0.35 -17.66 25.37
C GLY A 388 1.14 -17.78 25.66
N PHE A 389 1.73 -16.94 26.51
CA PHE A 389 3.13 -17.12 26.91
C PHE A 389 3.31 -18.35 27.82
N LEU A 390 2.32 -18.64 28.68
CA LEU A 390 2.30 -19.83 29.54
C LEU A 390 2.16 -21.11 28.70
N ALA A 391 1.25 -21.10 27.72
CA ALA A 391 1.03 -22.19 26.77
C ALA A 391 2.18 -22.34 25.75
N GLY A 392 2.90 -21.26 25.47
CA GLY A 392 4.07 -21.23 24.58
C GLY A 392 5.22 -22.08 25.08
N ARG A 393 5.44 -22.15 26.40
CA ARG A 393 6.52 -22.94 26.98
C ARG A 393 6.45 -24.44 26.64
N PRO A 394 5.37 -25.18 26.96
CA PRO A 394 5.29 -26.59 26.60
C PRO A 394 5.38 -26.80 25.09
N PHE A 395 4.79 -25.91 24.28
CA PHE A 395 4.91 -25.96 22.83
C PHE A 395 6.36 -25.82 22.36
N VAL A 396 7.10 -24.81 22.83
CA VAL A 396 8.50 -24.56 22.42
C VAL A 396 9.40 -25.74 22.76
N LEU A 397 9.26 -26.30 23.97
CA LEU A 397 10.07 -27.44 24.41
C LEU A 397 9.87 -28.69 23.54
N GLU A 398 8.65 -28.90 23.01
CA GLU A 398 8.32 -30.09 22.21
C GLU A 398 8.48 -29.87 20.71
N ALA A 399 7.93 -28.77 20.19
CA ALA A 399 7.78 -28.52 18.75
C ALA A 399 8.91 -27.67 18.15
N PHE A 400 9.71 -26.99 18.98
CA PHE A 400 10.84 -26.18 18.53
C PHE A 400 12.18 -26.50 19.23
N PRO A 401 12.55 -27.79 19.43
CA PRO A 401 13.78 -28.15 20.13
C PRO A 401 15.04 -28.03 19.25
N GLY A 402 16.20 -27.99 19.91
CA GLY A 402 17.52 -28.20 19.32
C GLY A 402 17.99 -27.10 18.37
N GLU A 403 18.53 -27.49 17.22
CA GLU A 403 19.13 -26.59 16.20
C GLU A 403 18.10 -25.80 15.38
N SER A 404 16.79 -25.92 15.67
CA SER A 404 15.74 -25.26 14.87
C SER A 404 15.88 -23.74 14.89
N LYS A 405 16.17 -23.17 16.06
CA LYS A 405 16.42 -21.74 16.23
C LYS A 405 17.62 -21.26 15.42
N SER A 406 18.79 -21.88 15.62
CA SER A 406 20.03 -21.47 14.95
C SER A 406 19.97 -21.65 13.43
N LYS A 407 19.32 -22.72 12.94
CA LYS A 407 19.15 -22.93 11.49
C LYS A 407 18.25 -21.89 10.84
N PHE A 408 17.14 -21.53 11.48
CA PHE A 408 16.28 -20.48 10.96
C PHE A 408 16.95 -19.09 11.09
N GLU A 409 17.68 -18.85 12.18
CA GLU A 409 18.48 -17.64 12.35
C GLU A 409 19.49 -17.44 11.21
N ASN A 410 20.19 -18.50 10.79
CA ASN A 410 21.09 -18.44 9.62
C ASN A 410 20.35 -18.09 8.31
N ILE A 411 19.10 -18.52 8.13
CA ILE A 411 18.29 -18.15 6.96
C ILE A 411 18.00 -16.65 6.99
N VAL A 412 17.59 -16.12 8.15
CA VAL A 412 17.31 -14.69 8.33
C VAL A 412 18.57 -13.86 8.12
N ASP A 413 19.71 -14.28 8.68
CA ASP A 413 20.99 -13.62 8.49
C ASP A 413 21.37 -13.57 7.00
N GLY A 414 21.29 -14.70 6.29
CA GLY A 414 21.55 -14.75 4.86
C GLY A 414 20.64 -13.85 4.02
N ILE A 415 19.38 -13.65 4.45
CA ILE A 415 18.44 -12.73 3.79
C ILE A 415 18.82 -11.27 4.02
N ILE A 416 19.12 -10.90 5.27
CA ILE A 416 19.54 -9.54 5.62
C ILE A 416 20.86 -9.21 4.92
N ASP A 417 21.82 -10.13 4.94
CA ASP A 417 23.08 -9.98 4.23
C ASP A 417 22.84 -9.83 2.74
N SER A 418 22.04 -10.70 2.12
CA SER A 418 21.72 -10.59 0.69
C SER A 418 21.05 -9.25 0.36
N PHE A 419 20.22 -8.71 1.24
CA PHE A 419 19.62 -7.39 1.08
C PHE A 419 20.68 -6.28 1.15
N ILE A 420 21.53 -6.28 2.18
CA ILE A 420 22.60 -5.29 2.37
C ILE A 420 23.55 -5.30 1.17
N HIS A 421 24.00 -6.48 0.73
CA HIS A 421 24.90 -6.61 -0.43
C HIS A 421 24.26 -6.12 -1.73
N ARG A 422 22.93 -6.15 -1.84
CA ARG A 422 22.21 -5.67 -3.03
C ARG A 422 22.01 -4.16 -3.02
N LEU A 423 21.99 -3.48 -1.87
CA LEU A 423 21.70 -2.04 -1.79
C LEU A 423 22.58 -1.16 -2.71
N PRO A 424 23.93 -1.31 -2.76
CA PRO A 424 24.77 -0.49 -3.64
C PRO A 424 24.48 -0.70 -5.13
N ASN A 425 23.91 -1.86 -5.46
CA ASN A 425 23.61 -2.27 -6.82
C ASN A 425 22.23 -1.79 -7.27
N LEU A 426 21.38 -1.31 -6.35
CA LEU A 426 20.09 -0.73 -6.69
C LEU A 426 20.31 0.69 -7.25
N GLY A 427 20.46 0.78 -8.57
CA GLY A 427 20.67 2.03 -9.32
C GLY A 427 19.57 3.08 -9.24
N TRP A 428 18.69 3.06 -8.24
CA TRP A 428 17.78 4.16 -7.92
C TRP A 428 17.97 4.70 -6.50
N LEU A 429 18.89 4.09 -5.74
CA LEU A 429 19.37 4.58 -4.46
C LEU A 429 20.67 5.36 -4.70
N ASP A 430 20.77 6.54 -4.11
CA ASP A 430 22.03 7.26 -3.98
C ASP A 430 22.89 6.72 -2.82
N ASP A 431 24.19 7.01 -2.83
CA ASP A 431 25.15 6.53 -1.82
C ASP A 431 24.79 6.89 -0.37
N LYS A 432 24.18 8.06 -0.14
CA LYS A 432 23.75 8.46 1.21
C LYS A 432 22.61 7.55 1.65
N THR A 433 21.64 7.30 0.78
CA THR A 433 20.53 6.40 1.08
C THR A 433 21.00 4.95 1.23
N VAL A 434 21.93 4.47 0.41
CA VAL A 434 22.54 3.13 0.56
C VAL A 434 23.17 2.97 1.94
N LYS A 435 23.98 3.94 2.39
CA LYS A 435 24.61 3.90 3.73
C LYS A 435 23.56 3.90 4.84
N ALA A 436 22.53 4.74 4.73
CA ALA A 436 21.49 4.84 5.74
C ALA A 436 20.62 3.56 5.80
N ALA A 437 20.26 2.99 4.64
CA ALA A 437 19.52 1.74 4.56
C ALA A 437 20.34 0.55 5.06
N THR A 438 21.64 0.52 4.76
CA THR A 438 22.58 -0.47 5.32
C THR A 438 22.65 -0.37 6.83
N ASN A 439 22.73 0.84 7.39
CA ASN A 439 22.72 1.03 8.84
C ASN A 439 21.41 0.53 9.46
N LYS A 440 20.26 0.85 8.85
CA LYS A 440 18.95 0.38 9.32
C LYS A 440 18.84 -1.15 9.31
N ALA A 441 19.28 -1.79 8.22
CA ALA A 441 19.32 -3.26 8.11
C ALA A 441 20.28 -3.90 9.13
N ASN A 442 21.43 -3.29 9.40
CA ASN A 442 22.36 -3.76 10.43
C ASN A 442 21.78 -3.68 11.85
N VAL A 443 20.92 -2.68 12.13
CA VAL A 443 20.20 -2.63 13.42
C VAL A 443 19.17 -3.76 13.50
N ILE A 444 18.41 -4.00 12.42
CA ILE A 444 17.48 -5.14 12.35
C ILE A 444 18.20 -6.47 12.56
N HIS A 445 19.38 -6.65 11.94
CA HIS A 445 20.21 -7.84 12.11
C HIS A 445 20.55 -8.14 13.58
N LYS A 446 20.72 -7.08 14.40
CA LYS A 446 21.00 -7.20 15.84
C LYS A 446 19.73 -7.36 16.68
N ASN A 447 18.62 -6.78 16.22
CA ASN A 447 17.35 -6.74 16.95
C ASN A 447 16.40 -7.89 16.58
N LYS A 448 16.72 -8.72 15.59
CA LYS A 448 15.89 -9.86 15.17
C LYS A 448 15.56 -10.80 16.34
N LYS A 449 14.33 -11.30 16.40
CA LYS A 449 13.84 -12.19 17.46
C LYS A 449 13.29 -13.48 16.84
N ILE A 450 13.76 -14.63 17.33
CA ILE A 450 13.46 -15.94 16.75
C ILE A 450 12.93 -16.90 17.82
N GLY A 451 11.77 -17.50 17.55
CA GLY A 451 11.14 -18.55 18.35
C GLY A 451 10.29 -18.02 19.50
N TYR A 452 10.93 -17.44 20.52
CA TYR A 452 10.27 -17.11 21.79
C TYR A 452 11.03 -16.05 22.60
N PRO A 453 10.36 -15.30 23.50
CA PRO A 453 11.01 -14.34 24.39
C PRO A 453 11.89 -15.03 25.43
N THR A 454 13.05 -14.43 25.69
CA THR A 454 14.05 -14.89 26.67
C THR A 454 14.15 -13.99 27.91
N SER A 455 13.32 -12.96 28.02
CA SER A 455 13.37 -12.00 29.13
C SER A 455 12.02 -11.51 29.65
N HIS A 456 11.08 -11.08 28.79
CA HIS A 456 9.84 -10.41 29.23
C HIS A 456 8.57 -10.86 28.48
N PRO A 457 7.83 -11.86 28.98
CA PRO A 457 8.27 -12.86 29.97
C PRO A 457 9.22 -13.90 29.35
N ASN A 458 10.11 -14.48 30.15
CA ASN A 458 11.04 -15.51 29.69
C ASN A 458 10.34 -16.86 29.54
N THR A 459 10.19 -17.32 28.30
CA THR A 459 9.53 -18.61 27.97
C THR A 459 10.27 -19.80 28.57
N LEU A 460 11.58 -19.68 28.80
CA LEU A 460 12.40 -20.74 29.38
C LEU A 460 12.39 -20.76 30.91
N ASP A 461 11.77 -19.77 31.56
CA ASP A 461 11.66 -19.69 33.01
C ASP A 461 10.19 -19.92 33.46
N PRO A 462 9.87 -21.07 34.06
CA PRO A 462 8.51 -21.36 34.50
C PRO A 462 8.06 -20.49 35.69
N GLU A 463 8.98 -19.95 36.49
CA GLU A 463 8.63 -19.06 37.60
C GLU A 463 8.29 -17.65 37.09
N ASP A 464 9.05 -17.14 36.13
CA ASP A 464 8.75 -15.84 35.49
C ASP A 464 7.37 -15.86 34.80
N LEU A 465 7.06 -16.93 34.07
CA LEU A 465 5.73 -17.12 33.47
C LEU A 465 4.62 -17.18 34.53
N ALA A 466 4.84 -17.88 35.65
CA ALA A 466 3.88 -17.94 36.75
C ALA A 466 3.63 -16.54 37.35
N ASN A 467 4.69 -15.74 37.51
CA ASN A 467 4.62 -14.37 38.01
C ASN A 467 3.88 -13.45 37.04
N TYR A 468 4.15 -13.56 35.74
CA TYR A 468 3.49 -12.77 34.68
C TYR A 468 1.97 -12.97 34.68
N TYR A 469 1.50 -14.20 34.94
CA TYR A 469 0.08 -14.55 35.02
C TYR A 469 -0.48 -14.60 36.45
N SER A 470 0.24 -14.10 37.46
CA SER A 470 -0.16 -14.20 38.88
C SER A 470 -1.49 -13.53 39.21
N ILE A 471 -1.88 -12.50 38.44
CA ILE A 471 -3.16 -11.79 38.57
C ILE A 471 -4.33 -12.50 37.87
N ASN A 472 -4.05 -13.46 36.99
CA ASN A 472 -5.06 -14.27 36.30
C ASN A 472 -5.53 -15.39 37.25
N ASN A 473 -6.41 -15.08 38.19
CA ASN A 473 -6.97 -16.10 39.08
C ASN A 473 -7.87 -17.07 38.29
N ILE A 474 -7.37 -18.26 37.96
CA ILE A 474 -8.12 -19.27 37.20
C ILE A 474 -8.91 -20.18 38.16
N LEU A 475 -10.22 -20.24 37.96
CA LEU A 475 -11.15 -21.03 38.78
C LEU A 475 -11.75 -22.19 37.99
N GLU A 476 -11.98 -23.30 38.68
CA GLU A 476 -12.69 -24.46 38.15
C GLU A 476 -14.14 -24.11 37.80
N ASP A 477 -14.67 -24.70 36.71
CA ASP A 477 -16.05 -24.54 36.26
C ASP A 477 -16.53 -23.08 36.05
N ASP A 478 -15.60 -22.15 35.78
CA ASP A 478 -15.86 -20.72 35.62
C ASP A 478 -15.30 -20.10 34.35
N TRP A 479 -15.64 -20.67 33.18
CA TRP A 479 -15.18 -20.14 31.89
C TRP A 479 -15.42 -18.63 31.71
N PHE A 480 -16.65 -18.16 31.92
CA PHE A 480 -16.97 -16.74 31.77
C PHE A 480 -16.13 -15.85 32.70
N GLY A 481 -16.02 -16.22 33.98
CA GLY A 481 -15.24 -15.44 34.92
C GLY A 481 -13.73 -15.53 34.67
N ASN A 482 -13.22 -16.66 34.18
CA ASN A 482 -11.83 -16.82 33.77
C ASN A 482 -11.50 -15.89 32.58
N THR A 483 -12.33 -15.88 31.53
CA THR A 483 -12.15 -14.98 30.38
C THR A 483 -12.21 -13.52 30.81
N LEU A 484 -13.19 -13.14 31.65
CA LEU A 484 -13.31 -11.77 32.14
C LEU A 484 -12.07 -11.36 32.96
N ARG A 485 -11.63 -12.19 33.91
CA ARG A 485 -10.43 -11.91 34.73
C ARG A 485 -9.17 -11.83 33.87
N SER A 486 -9.07 -12.63 32.81
CA SER A 486 -7.96 -12.56 31.86
C SER A 486 -7.94 -11.23 31.09
N GLN A 487 -9.11 -10.75 30.64
CA GLN A 487 -9.23 -9.44 30.00
C GLN A 487 -8.93 -8.29 30.96
N GLU A 488 -9.47 -8.32 32.18
CA GLU A 488 -9.19 -7.33 33.22
C GLU A 488 -7.69 -7.29 33.55
N ALA A 489 -7.05 -8.46 33.65
CA ALA A 489 -5.60 -8.56 33.85
C ALA A 489 -4.79 -7.95 32.71
N GLU A 490 -5.24 -8.10 31.45
CA GLU A 490 -4.57 -7.50 30.30
C GLU A 490 -4.69 -5.98 30.29
N ALA A 491 -5.87 -5.45 30.59
CA ALA A 491 -6.05 -4.01 30.76
C ALA A 491 -5.09 -3.47 31.85
N VAL A 492 -4.99 -4.14 33.00
CA VAL A 492 -4.06 -3.77 34.08
C VAL A 492 -2.61 -3.83 33.61
N ARG A 493 -2.19 -4.87 32.87
CA ARG A 493 -0.84 -4.98 32.32
C ARG A 493 -0.53 -3.84 31.36
N MET A 494 -1.43 -3.51 30.44
CA MET A 494 -1.29 -2.38 29.52
C MET A 494 -1.04 -1.06 30.27
N PHE A 495 -1.91 -0.67 31.21
CA PHE A 495 -1.71 0.58 31.96
C PHE A 495 -0.45 0.56 32.84
N ASN A 496 -0.04 -0.60 33.36
CA ASN A 496 1.19 -0.74 34.13
C ASN A 496 2.47 -0.70 33.28
N LYS A 497 2.38 -0.98 31.97
CA LYS A 497 3.49 -0.90 31.02
C LYS A 497 3.70 0.51 30.50
N ALA A 498 2.65 1.33 30.44
CA ALA A 498 2.77 2.73 30.04
C ALA A 498 3.91 3.43 30.81
N GLY A 499 4.74 4.17 30.09
CA GLY A 499 5.89 4.91 30.63
C GLY A 499 7.15 4.08 30.85
N LYS A 500 7.10 2.76 30.70
CA LYS A 500 8.25 1.86 30.79
C LYS A 500 8.90 1.66 29.41
N LYS A 501 10.10 1.09 29.42
CA LYS A 501 10.80 0.69 28.19
C LYS A 501 10.32 -0.68 27.73
N ALA A 502 10.12 -0.85 26.42
CA ALA A 502 9.67 -2.10 25.80
C ALA A 502 10.80 -3.10 25.51
N GLU A 503 11.91 -3.07 26.26
CA GLU A 503 13.08 -3.91 25.98
C GLU A 503 12.72 -5.41 26.13
N GLY A 504 13.01 -6.22 25.10
CA GLY A 504 12.76 -7.67 25.13
C GLY A 504 11.28 -8.10 25.05
N GLU A 505 10.33 -7.17 24.96
CA GLU A 505 8.90 -7.50 24.84
C GLU A 505 8.56 -8.06 23.45
N TRP A 506 7.58 -8.95 23.40
CA TRP A 506 7.02 -9.51 22.18
C TRP A 506 5.55 -9.13 22.06
N ASP A 507 5.13 -8.80 20.84
CA ASP A 507 3.74 -8.43 20.52
C ASP A 507 2.92 -9.67 20.11
N MET A 508 3.58 -10.81 19.86
CA MET A 508 2.99 -12.12 19.54
C MET A 508 3.46 -13.20 20.52
N ILE A 509 2.62 -14.21 20.73
CA ILE A 509 2.92 -15.36 21.59
C ILE A 509 3.69 -16.46 20.85
N PRO A 510 4.47 -17.32 21.53
CA PRO A 510 5.33 -18.30 20.85
C PRO A 510 4.60 -19.30 19.94
N THR A 511 3.33 -19.61 20.22
CA THR A 511 2.52 -20.58 19.44
C THR A 511 1.91 -19.98 18.17
N GLU A 512 1.97 -18.66 18.01
CA GLU A 512 1.29 -17.93 16.94
C GLU A 512 1.90 -18.24 15.57
N VAL A 513 1.04 -18.41 14.56
CA VAL A 513 1.46 -18.69 13.18
C VAL A 513 1.40 -17.38 12.40
N ASN A 514 2.37 -16.51 12.68
CA ASN A 514 2.51 -15.23 12.02
C ASN A 514 3.97 -14.72 12.15
N ALA A 515 4.28 -13.56 11.59
CA ALA A 515 5.51 -12.81 11.82
C ALA A 515 5.20 -11.31 11.80
N TYR A 516 6.13 -10.48 12.27
CA TYR A 516 5.94 -9.03 12.22
C TYR A 516 7.25 -8.24 12.18
N TYR A 517 7.17 -7.05 11.58
CA TYR A 517 8.08 -5.92 11.76
C TYR A 517 7.45 -4.87 12.69
N GLN A 518 8.20 -4.40 13.68
CA GLN A 518 7.77 -3.34 14.59
C GLN A 518 8.60 -2.06 14.35
N PRO A 519 8.05 -1.02 13.70
CA PRO A 519 8.78 0.19 13.33
C PRO A 519 9.45 0.91 14.51
N SER A 520 8.78 1.05 15.65
CA SER A 520 9.29 1.80 16.82
C SER A 520 10.51 1.15 17.47
N LYS A 521 10.68 -0.17 17.31
CA LYS A 521 11.82 -0.95 17.82
C LYS A 521 12.82 -1.33 16.72
N ASN A 522 12.45 -1.08 15.45
CA ASN A 522 13.17 -1.53 14.26
C ASN A 522 13.61 -3.01 14.37
N GLU A 523 12.66 -3.89 14.67
CA GLU A 523 12.88 -5.32 14.88
C GLU A 523 11.95 -6.17 14.01
N ILE A 524 12.43 -7.35 13.62
CA ILE A 524 11.65 -8.39 12.94
C ILE A 524 11.55 -9.62 13.87
N VAL A 525 10.35 -10.21 13.96
CA VAL A 525 10.06 -11.23 14.96
C VAL A 525 9.35 -12.43 14.34
N PHE A 526 9.84 -13.62 14.66
CA PHE A 526 9.35 -14.90 14.13
C PHE A 526 9.02 -15.88 15.27
N PRO A 527 7.77 -15.93 15.75
CA PRO A 527 7.31 -16.94 16.71
C PRO A 527 7.61 -18.38 16.27
N ALA A 528 7.85 -19.27 17.25
CA ALA A 528 8.09 -20.69 16.99
C ALA A 528 6.90 -21.37 16.26
N GLY A 529 5.70 -20.81 16.40
CA GLY A 529 4.47 -21.31 15.79
C GLY A 529 4.48 -21.26 14.26
N ILE A 530 5.02 -20.20 13.64
CA ILE A 530 5.19 -20.15 12.18
C ILE A 530 6.37 -21.02 11.71
N LEU A 531 7.30 -21.36 12.60
CA LEU A 531 8.48 -22.18 12.27
C LEU A 531 8.17 -23.69 12.30
N GLN A 532 7.02 -24.05 11.73
CA GLN A 532 6.50 -25.41 11.61
C GLN A 532 6.19 -25.73 10.14
N PRO A 533 6.16 -27.01 9.73
CA PRO A 533 5.70 -27.40 8.41
C PRO A 533 4.29 -26.86 8.08
N PRO A 534 4.04 -26.33 6.87
CA PRO A 534 4.91 -26.35 5.70
C PRO A 534 5.88 -25.16 5.56
N PHE A 535 5.95 -24.27 6.55
CA PHE A 535 6.80 -23.09 6.46
C PHE A 535 8.28 -23.40 6.73
N PHE A 536 8.57 -24.17 7.78
CA PHE A 536 9.95 -24.48 8.14
C PHE A 536 10.10 -25.87 8.76
N LYS A 537 11.23 -26.51 8.46
CA LYS A 537 11.79 -27.56 9.31
C LYS A 537 13.31 -27.61 9.18
N ALA A 538 14.00 -27.79 10.31
CA ALA A 538 15.46 -27.78 10.37
C ALA A 538 16.17 -28.85 9.52
N ASP A 539 15.50 -29.95 9.16
CA ASP A 539 16.04 -31.04 8.35
C ASP A 539 15.49 -31.11 6.92
N TRP A 540 14.71 -30.11 6.51
CA TRP A 540 14.20 -30.00 5.14
C TRP A 540 15.25 -29.47 4.16
N PRO A 541 15.11 -29.78 2.84
CA PRO A 541 15.90 -29.11 1.81
C PRO A 541 15.79 -27.59 1.96
N GLN A 542 16.93 -26.89 1.88
CA GLN A 542 16.98 -25.45 2.08
C GLN A 542 16.05 -24.70 1.12
N VAL A 543 15.96 -25.14 -0.15
CA VAL A 543 15.05 -24.57 -1.15
C VAL A 543 13.59 -24.45 -0.68
N LEU A 544 13.10 -25.44 0.08
CA LEU A 544 11.75 -25.37 0.63
C LEU A 544 11.67 -24.31 1.73
N ASN A 545 12.60 -24.34 2.69
CA ASN A 545 12.64 -23.40 3.81
C ASN A 545 12.79 -21.95 3.34
N TYR A 546 13.65 -21.68 2.35
CA TYR A 546 13.79 -20.33 1.78
C TYR A 546 12.55 -19.91 1.00
N GLY A 547 11.96 -20.81 0.20
CA GLY A 547 10.73 -20.51 -0.54
C GLY A 547 9.54 -20.17 0.37
N SER A 548 9.42 -20.80 1.54
CA SER A 548 8.35 -20.53 2.49
C SER A 548 8.78 -19.58 3.62
N ALA A 549 9.38 -20.07 4.72
CA ALA A 549 9.71 -19.22 5.87
C ALA A 549 10.78 -18.16 5.56
N GLY A 550 11.69 -18.41 4.62
CA GLY A 550 12.61 -17.38 4.13
C GLY A 550 11.90 -16.24 3.40
N SER A 551 10.84 -16.53 2.64
CA SER A 551 10.02 -15.48 2.01
C SER A 551 9.27 -14.64 3.04
N VAL A 552 8.80 -15.26 4.14
CA VAL A 552 8.24 -14.53 5.29
C VAL A 552 9.33 -13.66 5.93
N ALA A 553 10.54 -14.17 6.13
CA ALA A 553 11.63 -13.37 6.69
C ALA A 553 12.03 -12.17 5.82
N ALA A 554 12.05 -12.36 4.50
CA ALA A 554 12.31 -11.27 3.56
C ALA A 554 11.15 -10.25 3.52
N HIS A 555 9.90 -10.71 3.70
CA HIS A 555 8.73 -9.86 3.81
C HIS A 555 8.84 -8.89 5.01
N GLU A 556 9.14 -9.42 6.20
CA GLU A 556 9.32 -8.59 7.40
C GLU A 556 10.50 -7.61 7.27
N LEU A 557 11.59 -8.02 6.62
CA LEU A 557 12.70 -7.11 6.32
C LEU A 557 12.26 -5.98 5.39
N CYS A 558 11.43 -6.26 4.39
CA CYS A 558 10.93 -5.28 3.44
C CYS A 558 10.01 -4.24 4.08
N HIS A 559 9.25 -4.59 5.13
CA HIS A 559 8.45 -3.61 5.87
C HIS A 559 9.28 -2.46 6.44
N ALA A 560 10.53 -2.69 6.82
CA ALA A 560 11.43 -1.62 7.28
C ALA A 560 11.73 -0.55 6.22
N PHE A 561 11.45 -0.84 4.95
CA PHE A 561 11.75 0.01 3.79
C PHE A 561 10.53 0.25 2.90
N ASP A 562 9.34 -0.18 3.30
CA ASP A 562 8.10 0.10 2.58
C ASP A 562 7.69 1.58 2.74
N HIS A 563 6.52 1.94 2.22
CA HIS A 563 6.03 3.32 2.24
C HIS A 563 5.83 3.91 3.65
N VAL A 564 5.60 3.08 4.67
CA VAL A 564 5.47 3.44 6.09
C VAL A 564 6.83 3.29 6.77
N GLY A 565 7.46 2.13 6.67
CA GLY A 565 8.73 1.85 7.36
C GLY A 565 9.87 2.77 6.96
N ARG A 566 9.90 3.24 5.69
CA ARG A 566 10.89 4.25 5.26
C ARG A 566 10.78 5.58 6.00
N GLN A 567 9.67 5.85 6.71
CA GLN A 567 9.49 7.08 7.48
C GLN A 567 10.15 6.98 8.86
N TYR A 568 10.61 5.79 9.25
CA TYR A 568 11.28 5.53 10.51
C TYR A 568 12.80 5.41 10.32
N GLU A 569 13.56 6.06 11.19
CA GLU A 569 15.02 5.93 11.27
C GLU A 569 15.44 4.55 11.79
N ALA A 570 16.75 4.28 11.81
CA ALA A 570 17.30 3.02 12.26
C ALA A 570 17.05 2.72 13.76
N ASP A 571 16.79 3.74 14.56
CA ASP A 571 16.43 3.62 15.98
C ASP A 571 14.92 3.76 16.24
N GLY A 572 14.10 3.69 15.20
CA GLY A 572 12.64 3.67 15.30
C GLY A 572 11.98 5.03 15.48
N ARG A 573 12.72 6.15 15.37
CA ARG A 573 12.12 7.49 15.36
C ARG A 573 11.41 7.77 14.05
N LEU A 574 10.21 8.32 14.13
CA LEU A 574 9.44 8.79 12.98
C LEU A 574 9.98 10.16 12.53
N ILE A 575 10.22 10.32 11.23
CA ILE A 575 10.61 11.60 10.63
C ILE A 575 9.36 12.39 10.25
N PHE A 576 9.19 13.57 10.84
CA PHE A 576 8.10 14.51 10.51
C PHE A 576 8.44 15.48 9.38
N ASP A 577 9.71 15.88 9.30
CA ASP A 577 10.21 16.85 8.33
C ASP A 577 11.39 16.29 7.55
N GLY A 578 11.27 16.25 6.22
CA GLY A 578 12.32 15.76 5.32
C GLY A 578 12.40 14.23 5.25
N SER A 579 13.59 13.71 4.98
CA SER A 579 13.82 12.28 4.78
C SER A 579 15.26 11.92 5.09
N TRP A 580 15.48 10.72 5.66
CA TRP A 580 16.82 10.12 5.74
C TRP A 580 17.28 9.58 4.38
N TRP A 581 16.37 9.47 3.41
CA TRP A 581 16.67 9.25 2.00
C TRP A 581 16.89 10.58 1.30
N SER A 582 17.61 10.55 0.17
CA SER A 582 17.57 11.69 -0.74
C SER A 582 16.18 11.86 -1.35
N ASN A 583 15.93 13.08 -1.78
CA ASN A 583 14.75 13.51 -2.50
C ASN A 583 14.51 12.66 -3.76
N GLU A 584 15.59 12.40 -4.48
CA GLU A 584 15.69 11.60 -5.68
C GLU A 584 15.27 10.14 -5.43
N THR A 585 15.77 9.56 -4.33
CA THR A 585 15.44 8.19 -3.94
C THR A 585 13.98 8.08 -3.47
N VAL A 586 13.44 9.09 -2.78
CA VAL A 586 12.01 9.15 -2.42
C VAL A 586 11.12 9.22 -3.68
N GLN A 587 11.48 10.01 -4.69
CA GLN A 587 10.79 10.04 -5.99
C GLN A 587 10.71 8.67 -6.64
N ALA A 588 11.87 8.05 -6.76
CA ALA A 588 12.02 6.77 -7.42
C ALA A 588 11.19 5.69 -6.71
N PHE A 589 11.22 5.68 -5.38
CA PHE A 589 10.39 4.78 -4.57
C PHE A 589 8.90 4.99 -4.80
N ILE A 590 8.41 6.23 -4.73
CA ILE A 590 6.98 6.54 -4.86
C ILE A 590 6.47 6.16 -6.26
N GLU A 591 7.24 6.38 -7.33
CA GLU A 591 6.86 5.94 -8.68
C GLU A 591 6.68 4.43 -8.79
N ARG A 592 7.56 3.67 -8.13
CA ARG A 592 7.50 2.20 -8.13
C ARG A 592 6.35 1.69 -7.28
N ALA A 593 6.14 2.28 -6.10
CA ALA A 593 5.01 1.98 -5.24
C ALA A 593 3.68 2.28 -5.96
N GLU A 594 3.60 3.37 -6.72
CA GLU A 594 2.40 3.71 -7.51
C GLU A 594 2.14 2.68 -8.64
N CYS A 595 3.17 2.06 -9.22
CA CYS A 595 2.97 0.93 -10.13
C CYS A 595 2.22 -0.20 -9.41
N ILE A 596 2.69 -0.59 -8.22
CA ILE A 596 2.10 -1.66 -7.41
C ILE A 596 0.65 -1.29 -7.04
N VAL A 597 0.41 -0.06 -6.58
CA VAL A 597 -0.95 0.45 -6.31
C VAL A 597 -1.85 0.25 -7.54
N ASN A 598 -1.39 0.66 -8.72
CA ASN A 598 -2.17 0.53 -9.95
C ASN A 598 -2.38 -0.93 -10.38
N GLN A 599 -1.40 -1.79 -10.19
CA GLN A 599 -1.51 -3.23 -10.44
C GLN A 599 -2.62 -3.83 -9.55
N TYR A 600 -2.55 -3.59 -8.24
CA TYR A 600 -3.48 -4.17 -7.29
C TYR A 600 -4.89 -3.56 -7.38
N ASN A 601 -5.04 -2.30 -7.80
CA ASN A 601 -6.35 -1.70 -8.09
C ASN A 601 -7.11 -2.40 -9.23
N ASN A 602 -6.44 -3.19 -10.08
CA ASN A 602 -7.08 -3.96 -11.13
C ASN A 602 -7.48 -5.38 -10.67
N PHE A 603 -7.13 -5.77 -9.44
CA PHE A 603 -7.47 -7.09 -8.91
C PHE A 603 -8.80 -7.08 -8.18
N THR A 604 -9.53 -8.19 -8.31
CA THR A 604 -10.86 -8.34 -7.74
C THR A 604 -11.04 -9.66 -7.00
N MET A 605 -12.04 -9.73 -6.12
CA MET A 605 -12.48 -10.94 -5.43
C MET A 605 -14.00 -11.05 -5.44
N PRO A 606 -14.56 -12.26 -5.47
CA PRO A 606 -16.00 -12.44 -5.32
C PRO A 606 -16.47 -12.06 -3.91
N GLY A 607 -17.51 -11.24 -3.85
CA GLY A 607 -18.21 -10.80 -2.65
C GLY A 607 -19.64 -11.32 -2.58
N PRO A 608 -20.35 -11.05 -1.47
CA PRO A 608 -21.70 -11.53 -1.26
C PRO A 608 -22.67 -10.91 -2.28
N ARG A 609 -23.75 -11.63 -2.60
CA ARG A 609 -24.80 -11.17 -3.52
C ARG A 609 -24.30 -10.92 -4.97
N GLY A 610 -23.23 -11.58 -5.38
CA GLY A 610 -22.65 -11.47 -6.72
C GLY A 610 -21.86 -10.17 -6.95
N GLN A 611 -21.51 -9.46 -5.87
CA GLN A 611 -20.67 -8.27 -5.96
C GLN A 611 -19.23 -8.66 -6.30
N GLU A 612 -18.59 -7.91 -7.19
CA GLU A 612 -17.15 -7.96 -7.40
C GLU A 612 -16.47 -6.91 -6.50
N LEU A 613 -15.53 -7.36 -5.67
CA LEU A 613 -14.83 -6.55 -4.68
C LEU A 613 -13.46 -6.16 -5.23
N ASN A 614 -13.23 -4.88 -5.46
CA ASN A 614 -11.92 -4.39 -5.88
C ASN A 614 -10.94 -4.36 -4.71
N VAL A 615 -9.71 -4.83 -4.94
CA VAL A 615 -8.60 -4.64 -4.00
C VAL A 615 -8.22 -3.15 -4.01
N ASN A 616 -8.09 -2.55 -2.83
CA ASN A 616 -7.61 -1.17 -2.70
C ASN A 616 -6.08 -1.16 -2.70
N GLY A 617 -5.48 -0.88 -3.86
CA GLY A 617 -4.03 -0.87 -4.05
C GLY A 617 -3.28 0.04 -3.08
N ARG A 618 -3.87 1.17 -2.66
CA ARG A 618 -3.25 2.07 -1.66
C ARG A 618 -3.28 1.50 -0.25
N PHE A 619 -4.30 0.72 0.08
CA PHE A 619 -4.39 0.08 1.39
C PHE A 619 -3.42 -1.11 1.50
N VAL A 620 -3.20 -1.84 0.40
CA VAL A 620 -2.36 -3.05 0.40
C VAL A 620 -0.91 -2.84 -0.04
N VAL A 621 -0.51 -1.61 -0.39
CA VAL A 621 0.81 -1.36 -0.99
C VAL A 621 1.98 -1.73 -0.08
N GLY A 622 1.85 -1.56 1.24
CA GLY A 622 2.88 -1.97 2.21
C GLY A 622 3.13 -3.47 2.13
N GLU A 623 2.07 -4.25 2.27
CA GLU A 623 2.09 -5.71 2.21
C GLU A 623 2.54 -6.25 0.85
N ALA A 624 2.10 -5.61 -0.24
CA ALA A 624 2.51 -5.98 -1.59
C ALA A 624 4.02 -5.71 -1.84
N ILE A 625 4.58 -4.64 -1.25
CA ILE A 625 6.03 -4.40 -1.25
C ILE A 625 6.75 -5.45 -0.40
N GLY A 626 6.18 -5.80 0.76
CA GLY A 626 6.65 -6.90 1.59
C GLY A 626 6.74 -8.21 0.80
N ASP A 627 5.69 -8.57 0.07
CA ASP A 627 5.63 -9.82 -0.72
C ASP A 627 6.69 -9.87 -1.83
N LEU A 628 7.06 -8.72 -2.42
CA LEU A 628 8.19 -8.63 -3.36
C LEU A 628 9.54 -8.95 -2.71
N GLY A 629 9.62 -8.98 -1.36
CA GLY A 629 10.73 -9.55 -0.60
C GLY A 629 11.06 -10.99 -1.01
N LEU A 630 10.14 -11.73 -1.63
CA LEU A 630 10.37 -13.03 -2.27
C LEU A 630 11.64 -13.07 -3.14
N VAL A 631 11.92 -11.99 -3.87
CA VAL A 631 13.13 -11.90 -4.72
C VAL A 631 14.41 -11.91 -3.87
N GLN A 632 14.38 -11.31 -2.68
CA GLN A 632 15.51 -11.35 -1.75
C GLN A 632 15.68 -12.73 -1.12
N ALA A 633 14.59 -13.41 -0.76
CA ALA A 633 14.63 -14.80 -0.31
C ALA A 633 15.22 -15.72 -1.39
N TYR A 634 14.85 -15.51 -2.66
CA TYR A 634 15.40 -16.24 -3.80
C TYR A 634 16.91 -16.00 -3.97
N ASN A 635 17.35 -14.75 -3.90
CA ASN A 635 18.78 -14.41 -4.01
C ASN A 635 19.61 -14.99 -2.84
N ALA A 636 19.10 -14.89 -1.62
CA ALA A 636 19.73 -15.48 -0.44
C ALA A 636 19.83 -17.00 -0.56
N TRP A 637 18.78 -17.66 -1.07
CA TRP A 637 18.81 -19.08 -1.36
C TRP A 637 19.85 -19.45 -2.42
N LYS A 638 19.93 -18.73 -3.54
CA LYS A 638 20.95 -19.02 -4.58
C LYS A 638 22.37 -18.87 -4.04
N ASN A 639 22.61 -17.92 -3.12
CA ASN A 639 23.91 -17.78 -2.45
C ASN A 639 24.18 -18.97 -1.52
N ALA A 640 23.23 -19.35 -0.67
CA ALA A 640 23.36 -20.52 0.22
C ALA A 640 23.54 -21.83 -0.56
N GLU A 641 22.82 -22.01 -1.67
CA GLU A 641 22.91 -23.19 -2.53
C GLU A 641 24.28 -23.33 -3.22
N ALA A 642 24.98 -22.22 -3.46
CA ALA A 642 26.34 -22.25 -3.97
C ALA A 642 27.33 -22.86 -2.96
N GLU A 643 27.02 -22.79 -1.66
CA GLU A 643 27.80 -23.39 -0.58
C GLU A 643 27.36 -24.83 -0.29
N GLU A 644 26.04 -25.07 -0.18
CA GLU A 644 25.45 -26.39 0.10
C GLU A 644 24.24 -26.66 -0.80
N LYS A 645 24.34 -27.65 -1.69
CA LYS A 645 23.23 -28.02 -2.57
C LYS A 645 22.06 -28.63 -1.82
N SER A 646 20.85 -28.26 -2.23
CA SER A 646 19.62 -28.85 -1.70
C SER A 646 19.54 -30.36 -1.98
N LEU A 647 19.00 -31.11 -1.02
CA LEU A 647 18.67 -32.51 -1.22
C LEU A 647 17.50 -32.62 -2.21
N ARG A 648 17.66 -33.42 -3.27
CA ARG A 648 16.56 -33.70 -4.20
C ARG A 648 15.45 -34.49 -3.53
N LEU A 649 14.21 -34.11 -3.83
CA LEU A 649 13.02 -34.81 -3.36
C LEU A 649 12.70 -36.00 -4.29
N PRO A 650 12.72 -37.25 -3.79
CA PRO A 650 12.38 -38.41 -4.61
C PRO A 650 10.89 -38.42 -4.97
N GLY A 651 10.57 -38.69 -6.24
CA GLY A 651 9.19 -38.85 -6.73
C GLY A 651 8.53 -37.59 -7.29
N VAL A 652 9.20 -36.43 -7.21
CA VAL A 652 8.78 -35.17 -7.86
C VAL A 652 9.80 -34.78 -8.91
N ASP A 653 9.35 -34.49 -10.13
CA ASP A 653 10.19 -34.07 -11.26
C ASP A 653 10.16 -32.55 -11.44
N PHE A 654 10.45 -31.83 -10.35
CA PHE A 654 10.58 -30.37 -10.34
C PHE A 654 12.04 -29.97 -10.19
N THR A 655 12.44 -28.87 -10.83
CA THR A 655 13.74 -28.25 -10.55
C THR A 655 13.72 -27.58 -9.18
N ASP A 656 14.89 -27.28 -8.62
CA ASP A 656 14.97 -26.58 -7.34
C ASP A 656 14.32 -25.17 -7.45
N GLU A 657 14.52 -24.45 -8.57
CA GLU A 657 13.82 -23.17 -8.80
C GLU A 657 12.29 -23.31 -8.84
N GLN A 658 11.77 -24.38 -9.45
CA GLN A 658 10.32 -24.65 -9.43
C GLN A 658 9.83 -24.98 -8.01
N LEU A 659 10.60 -25.78 -7.26
CA LEU A 659 10.29 -26.12 -5.87
C LEU A 659 10.29 -24.90 -4.95
N PHE A 660 11.17 -23.93 -5.18
CA PHE A 660 11.19 -22.66 -4.44
C PHE A 660 9.84 -21.94 -4.54
N PHE A 661 9.37 -21.69 -5.78
CA PHE A 661 8.11 -20.99 -6.01
C PHE A 661 6.89 -21.81 -5.57
N ILE A 662 6.91 -23.14 -5.76
CA ILE A 662 5.87 -24.02 -5.23
C ILE A 662 5.82 -23.94 -3.69
N SER A 663 6.97 -23.91 -3.00
CA SER A 663 7.03 -23.76 -1.53
C SER A 663 6.44 -22.42 -1.08
N PHE A 664 6.78 -21.33 -1.78
CA PHE A 664 6.20 -20.01 -1.56
C PHE A 664 4.66 -20.02 -1.69
N ALA A 665 4.14 -20.50 -2.82
CA ALA A 665 2.70 -20.45 -3.11
C ALA A 665 1.87 -21.33 -2.16
N ARG A 666 2.41 -22.46 -1.71
CA ARG A 666 1.71 -23.43 -0.84
C ARG A 666 1.38 -22.89 0.55
N GLY A 667 2.18 -21.98 1.09
CA GLY A 667 1.87 -21.32 2.37
C GLY A 667 0.58 -20.50 2.33
N TRP A 668 0.19 -20.04 1.14
CA TRP A 668 -0.94 -19.13 0.93
C TRP A 668 -2.27 -19.82 0.65
N ALA A 669 -2.33 -21.15 0.65
CA ALA A 669 -3.55 -21.89 0.36
C ALA A 669 -4.68 -21.50 1.34
N ARG A 670 -5.77 -20.94 0.79
CA ARG A 670 -6.92 -20.47 1.57
C ARG A 670 -8.22 -20.56 0.76
N SER A 671 -9.23 -21.11 1.41
CA SER A 671 -10.63 -21.03 0.98
C SER A 671 -11.37 -20.04 1.87
N THR A 672 -12.06 -19.06 1.29
CA THR A 672 -12.74 -17.98 2.04
C THR A 672 -14.19 -17.84 1.61
N ARG A 673 -15.11 -17.63 2.57
CA ARG A 673 -16.52 -17.30 2.27
C ARG A 673 -16.66 -15.89 1.71
N LEU A 674 -17.74 -15.64 0.98
CA LEU A 674 -17.97 -14.35 0.31
C LEU A 674 -18.07 -13.18 1.30
N GLU A 675 -18.75 -13.38 2.43
CA GLU A 675 -18.86 -12.38 3.50
C GLU A 675 -17.49 -12.11 4.16
N GLU A 676 -16.68 -13.15 4.37
CA GLU A 676 -15.33 -13.01 4.92
C GLU A 676 -14.38 -12.32 3.91
N ASN A 677 -14.57 -12.51 2.59
CA ASN A 677 -13.88 -11.71 1.57
C ASN A 677 -14.23 -10.22 1.68
N LEU A 678 -15.51 -9.88 1.87
CA LEU A 678 -15.94 -8.49 2.06
C LEU A 678 -15.31 -7.88 3.31
N LYS A 679 -15.28 -8.61 4.43
CA LYS A 679 -14.60 -8.21 5.66
C LYS A 679 -13.13 -7.90 5.39
N ARG A 680 -12.38 -8.86 4.85
CA ARG A 680 -10.93 -8.71 4.62
C ARG A 680 -10.60 -7.60 3.64
N ILE A 681 -11.32 -7.46 2.53
CA ILE A 681 -11.08 -6.35 1.57
C ILE A 681 -11.22 -4.97 2.23
N LYS A 682 -12.02 -4.86 3.31
CA LYS A 682 -12.25 -3.60 4.03
C LYS A 682 -11.34 -3.39 5.23
N THR A 683 -10.83 -4.44 5.86
CA THR A 683 -10.11 -4.33 7.15
C THR A 683 -8.69 -4.88 7.14
N ASP A 684 -8.35 -5.72 6.17
CA ASP A 684 -7.08 -6.42 6.11
C ASP A 684 -6.14 -5.66 5.16
N PRO A 685 -5.00 -5.13 5.64
CA PRO A 685 -4.02 -4.46 4.77
C PRO A 685 -3.37 -5.45 3.81
N HIS A 686 -3.51 -6.76 4.01
CA HIS A 686 -2.99 -7.76 3.09
C HIS A 686 -3.91 -7.95 1.88
N ALA A 687 -3.31 -8.09 0.71
CA ALA A 687 -4.04 -8.56 -0.46
C ALA A 687 -4.59 -9.98 -0.23
N PRO A 688 -5.70 -10.36 -0.88
CA PRO A 688 -6.19 -11.74 -0.86
C PRO A 688 -5.10 -12.73 -1.31
N PRO A 689 -5.03 -13.96 -0.77
CA PRO A 689 -3.90 -14.87 -1.00
C PRO A 689 -3.59 -15.18 -2.47
N LYS A 690 -4.62 -15.26 -3.32
CA LYS A 690 -4.45 -15.39 -4.77
C LYS A 690 -3.57 -14.26 -5.32
N TRP A 691 -3.83 -13.03 -4.92
CA TRP A 691 -3.11 -11.85 -5.40
C TRP A 691 -1.76 -11.64 -4.71
N ARG A 692 -1.56 -12.16 -3.49
CA ARG A 692 -0.22 -12.25 -2.88
C ARG A 692 0.70 -13.17 -3.66
N VAL A 693 0.18 -14.28 -4.18
CA VAL A 693 0.94 -15.21 -5.04
C VAL A 693 1.05 -14.68 -6.46
N ASP A 694 -0.07 -14.57 -7.18
CA ASP A 694 -0.08 -14.24 -8.59
C ASP A 694 0.39 -12.80 -8.84
N GLY A 695 -0.01 -11.83 -8.00
CA GLY A 695 0.42 -10.44 -8.12
C GLY A 695 1.92 -10.26 -7.96
N THR A 696 2.53 -10.97 -7.01
CA THR A 696 3.99 -10.97 -6.79
C THR A 696 4.73 -11.64 -7.93
N LEU A 697 4.34 -12.87 -8.31
CA LEU A 697 5.06 -13.67 -9.31
C LEU A 697 4.98 -13.08 -10.72
N ARG A 698 3.93 -12.31 -11.03
CA ARG A 698 3.85 -11.50 -12.26
C ARG A 698 4.97 -10.48 -12.39
N ASN A 699 5.56 -10.06 -11.26
CA ASN A 699 6.68 -9.12 -11.21
C ASN A 699 8.04 -9.84 -11.07
N THR A 700 8.07 -11.18 -11.08
CA THR A 700 9.26 -12.00 -10.80
C THR A 700 9.73 -12.75 -12.06
N PRO A 701 10.69 -12.22 -12.84
CA PRO A 701 11.19 -12.89 -14.06
C PRO A 701 11.84 -14.26 -13.81
N GLU A 702 12.43 -14.48 -12.63
CA GLU A 702 13.00 -15.77 -12.21
C GLU A 702 11.92 -16.86 -12.19
N PHE A 703 10.70 -16.53 -11.76
CA PHE A 703 9.54 -17.41 -11.80
C PHE A 703 9.15 -17.74 -13.24
N ALA A 704 8.96 -16.71 -14.06
CA ALA A 704 8.58 -16.89 -15.47
C ALA A 704 9.59 -17.78 -16.21
N LYS A 705 10.88 -17.66 -15.90
CA LYS A 705 11.95 -18.53 -16.43
C LYS A 705 11.84 -19.96 -15.91
N ALA A 706 11.61 -20.17 -14.62
CA ALA A 706 11.52 -21.49 -14.01
C ALA A 706 10.36 -22.34 -14.56
N PHE A 707 9.24 -21.70 -14.93
CA PHE A 707 8.06 -22.38 -15.47
C PHE A 707 7.90 -22.24 -16.99
N GLY A 708 8.82 -21.55 -17.67
CA GLY A 708 8.77 -21.38 -19.13
C GLY A 708 7.62 -20.50 -19.63
N CYS A 709 7.16 -19.55 -18.80
CA CYS A 709 6.04 -18.68 -19.14
C CYS A 709 6.40 -17.71 -20.27
N LYS A 710 5.61 -17.75 -21.35
CA LYS A 710 5.81 -16.89 -22.52
C LYS A 710 5.51 -15.43 -22.16
N LYS A 711 6.30 -14.51 -22.70
CA LYS A 711 6.06 -13.07 -22.56
C LYS A 711 4.66 -12.72 -23.08
N GLY A 712 3.89 -11.95 -22.30
CA GLY A 712 2.49 -11.62 -22.56
C GLY A 712 1.48 -12.59 -21.97
N SER A 713 1.90 -13.71 -21.37
CA SER A 713 1.01 -14.54 -20.54
C SER A 713 0.59 -13.79 -19.27
N LEU A 714 -0.47 -14.25 -18.60
CA LEU A 714 -0.98 -13.62 -17.38
C LEU A 714 0.12 -13.52 -16.32
N MET A 715 0.89 -14.60 -16.13
CA MET A 715 1.95 -14.69 -15.14
C MET A 715 3.34 -14.20 -15.63
N ASN A 716 3.45 -13.77 -16.90
CA ASN A 716 4.63 -13.07 -17.43
C ASN A 716 4.18 -11.92 -18.33
N PRO A 717 3.54 -10.88 -17.76
CA PRO A 717 2.99 -9.78 -18.54
C PRO A 717 4.13 -8.96 -19.20
N PRO A 718 3.84 -8.09 -20.18
CA PRO A 718 4.85 -7.24 -20.78
C PRO A 718 5.60 -6.41 -19.72
N ASP A 719 6.88 -6.10 -19.95
CA ASP A 719 7.72 -5.38 -18.97
C ASP A 719 7.10 -4.04 -18.51
N SER A 720 6.26 -3.40 -19.33
CA SER A 720 5.53 -2.16 -18.98
C SER A 720 4.43 -2.34 -17.93
N GLU A 721 4.00 -3.57 -17.69
CA GLU A 721 2.99 -3.95 -16.70
C GLU A 721 3.59 -4.69 -15.50
N GLN A 722 4.88 -5.00 -15.55
CA GLN A 722 5.62 -5.55 -14.40
C GLN A 722 6.06 -4.42 -13.50
N CYS A 723 5.61 -4.45 -12.25
CA CYS A 723 6.01 -3.49 -11.24
C CYS A 723 7.28 -3.96 -10.56
N ARG A 724 8.42 -3.43 -11.02
CA ARG A 724 9.73 -3.70 -10.44
C ARG A 724 10.26 -2.45 -9.75
N MET A 725 11.09 -2.63 -8.74
CA MET A 725 11.75 -1.53 -8.06
C MET A 725 12.95 -0.97 -8.87
N CYS A 726 12.90 -0.87 -10.21
CA CYS A 726 14.05 -0.46 -11.06
C CYS A 726 13.78 0.72 -12.01
N SER A 727 14.82 1.49 -12.35
CA SER A 727 14.74 2.74 -13.15
C SER A 727 14.91 2.50 -14.66
N SER A 728 14.56 3.50 -15.49
CA SER A 728 14.90 3.53 -16.92
C SER A 728 15.38 4.89 -17.43
N ILE A 729 16.39 4.88 -18.31
CA ILE A 729 16.92 6.05 -19.05
C ILE A 729 16.65 5.84 -20.54
N LYS A 730 16.17 6.85 -21.27
CA LYS A 730 15.94 6.81 -22.74
C LYS A 730 16.87 7.77 -23.47
N PHE A 731 17.33 7.42 -24.68
CA PHE A 731 18.19 8.27 -25.50
C PHE A 731 17.94 8.10 -27.01
N LYS A 732 18.38 9.08 -27.81
CA LYS A 732 18.46 9.02 -29.28
C LYS A 732 19.71 9.78 -29.73
N LEU A 733 20.48 9.17 -30.63
CA LEU A 733 21.73 9.69 -31.18
C LEU A 733 21.58 9.95 -32.68
N PHE A 734 22.14 11.06 -33.12
CA PHE A 734 22.03 11.56 -34.48
C PHE A 734 23.40 11.79 -35.12
N ASP A 735 23.49 11.67 -36.45
CA ASP A 735 24.65 12.15 -37.21
C ASP A 735 24.61 13.67 -37.42
N LYS A 736 25.64 14.21 -38.09
CA LYS A 736 25.73 15.64 -38.42
C LYS A 736 24.54 16.14 -39.27
N ASP A 737 23.90 15.27 -40.04
CA ASP A 737 22.78 15.61 -40.92
C ASP A 737 21.42 15.34 -40.22
N LEU A 738 21.47 14.97 -38.93
CA LEU A 738 20.35 14.64 -38.05
C LEU A 738 19.57 13.38 -38.46
N ASN A 739 20.23 12.46 -39.17
CA ASN A 739 19.72 11.10 -39.33
C ASN A 739 19.92 10.34 -38.02
N THR A 740 18.91 9.56 -37.62
CA THR A 740 19.02 8.75 -36.39
C THR A 740 20.02 7.62 -36.60
N LEU A 741 21.11 7.64 -35.84
CA LEU A 741 22.13 6.58 -35.84
C LEU A 741 21.75 5.44 -34.88
N ALA A 742 21.24 5.83 -33.71
CA ALA A 742 20.81 4.91 -32.68
C ALA A 742 19.72 5.54 -31.80
N SER A 743 18.91 4.70 -31.18
CA SER A 743 17.90 5.03 -30.19
C SER A 743 17.87 3.91 -29.17
N GLY A 744 17.44 4.18 -27.94
CA GLY A 744 17.43 3.11 -26.97
C GLY A 744 17.02 3.51 -25.57
N ALA A 745 17.11 2.53 -24.68
CA ALA A 745 16.90 2.73 -23.27
C ALA A 745 17.75 1.76 -22.44
N ALA A 746 18.27 2.25 -21.31
CA ALA A 746 18.66 1.39 -20.20
C ALA A 746 17.41 1.16 -19.34
N LYS A 747 17.01 -0.09 -19.14
CA LYS A 747 15.86 -0.50 -18.32
C LYS A 747 16.36 -1.38 -17.17
N ASN A 748 15.53 -1.64 -16.17
CA ASN A 748 15.89 -2.49 -15.03
C ASN A 748 17.16 -1.99 -14.32
N ILE A 749 17.37 -0.66 -14.32
CA ILE A 749 18.51 -0.03 -13.69
C ILE A 749 18.42 -0.32 -12.19
N GLY A 750 19.36 -1.10 -11.70
CA GLY A 750 19.45 -1.56 -10.32
C GLY A 750 19.17 -3.04 -10.06
N GLU A 751 18.80 -3.82 -11.08
CA GLU A 751 18.64 -5.27 -11.00
C GLU A 751 19.57 -5.94 -12.00
N ASP A 752 19.09 -6.12 -13.23
CA ASP A 752 19.84 -6.59 -14.39
C ASP A 752 19.74 -5.49 -15.45
N PRO A 753 20.51 -4.39 -15.31
CA PRO A 753 20.38 -3.24 -16.18
C PRO A 753 20.47 -3.71 -17.63
N THR A 754 19.38 -3.56 -18.38
CA THR A 754 19.29 -4.04 -19.74
C THR A 754 19.38 -2.84 -20.66
N ILE A 755 20.49 -2.73 -21.39
CA ILE A 755 20.64 -1.73 -22.43
C ILE A 755 20.04 -2.30 -23.70
N ASN A 756 19.03 -1.61 -24.24
CA ASN A 756 18.50 -1.87 -25.56
C ASN A 756 18.83 -0.69 -26.46
N ILE A 757 19.58 -0.95 -27.53
CA ILE A 757 19.93 0.00 -28.59
C ILE A 757 19.38 -0.54 -29.91
N SER A 758 18.65 0.30 -30.61
CA SER A 758 18.08 0.07 -31.95
C SER A 758 18.58 1.13 -32.93
N GLY A 759 18.97 0.75 -34.14
CA GLY A 759 19.53 1.64 -35.16
C GLY A 759 20.52 0.93 -36.07
N ALA A 760 21.65 1.59 -36.40
CA ALA A 760 22.72 1.02 -37.24
C ALA A 760 23.35 -0.28 -36.68
N ALA A 761 23.19 -0.52 -35.37
CA ALA A 761 23.43 -1.81 -34.74
C ALA A 761 22.32 -2.08 -33.70
N SER A 762 21.78 -3.30 -33.68
CA SER A 762 20.89 -3.77 -32.62
C SER A 762 21.71 -4.42 -31.51
N VAL A 763 21.78 -3.76 -30.36
CA VAL A 763 22.47 -4.28 -29.18
C VAL A 763 21.45 -4.38 -28.06
N SER A 764 21.18 -5.60 -27.62
CA SER A 764 20.46 -5.88 -26.39
C SER A 764 21.42 -6.65 -25.49
N GLU A 765 21.88 -5.99 -24.43
CA GLU A 765 22.89 -6.56 -23.55
C GLU A 765 22.55 -6.22 -22.10
N THR A 766 22.63 -7.24 -21.26
CA THR A 766 22.53 -7.10 -19.81
C THR A 766 23.88 -6.64 -19.27
N ILE A 767 23.92 -5.51 -18.57
CA ILE A 767 25.08 -5.03 -17.82
C ILE A 767 25.13 -5.78 -16.49
N SER A 768 26.34 -5.88 -15.90
CA SER A 768 26.49 -6.36 -14.53
C SER A 768 25.56 -5.60 -13.58
N LYS A 769 24.87 -6.36 -12.73
CA LYS A 769 24.04 -5.88 -11.62
C LYS A 769 24.77 -4.92 -10.68
N ASP A 770 26.09 -5.02 -10.57
CA ASP A 770 26.90 -4.21 -9.64
C ASP A 770 27.29 -2.82 -10.16
N THR A 771 26.68 -2.37 -11.25
CA THR A 771 27.03 -1.09 -11.90
C THR A 771 26.21 0.03 -11.27
N ALA A 772 26.85 1.01 -10.62
CA ALA A 772 26.16 2.15 -10.00
C ALA A 772 25.34 2.97 -11.02
N TYR A 773 24.33 3.74 -10.59
CA TYR A 773 23.46 4.51 -11.51
C TYR A 773 24.24 5.41 -12.48
N ASN A 774 25.23 6.14 -11.97
CA ASN A 774 26.09 7.00 -12.79
C ASN A 774 26.99 6.17 -13.74
N ASP A 775 27.41 4.98 -13.31
CA ASP A 775 28.17 4.04 -14.14
C ASP A 775 27.30 3.31 -15.16
N ILE A 776 25.97 3.21 -14.97
CA ILE A 776 25.04 2.68 -15.96
C ILE A 776 24.89 3.67 -17.12
N PHE A 777 24.87 4.97 -16.82
CA PHE A 777 24.90 5.98 -17.88
C PHE A 777 26.22 5.94 -18.67
N LYS A 778 27.35 5.78 -17.96
CA LYS A 778 28.65 5.53 -18.59
C LYS A 778 28.68 4.26 -19.44
N ALA A 779 28.21 3.14 -18.91
CA ALA A 779 28.13 1.87 -19.62
C ALA A 779 27.20 1.96 -20.84
N LEU A 780 26.10 2.72 -20.73
CA LEU A 780 25.23 3.04 -21.86
C LEU A 780 26.00 3.80 -22.94
N LEU A 781 26.74 4.85 -22.58
CA LEU A 781 27.59 5.59 -23.52
C LEU A 781 28.70 4.71 -24.12
N ASP A 782 29.43 3.94 -23.32
CA ASP A 782 30.49 3.03 -23.78
C ASP A 782 29.95 2.02 -24.80
N LYS A 783 28.73 1.50 -24.59
CA LYS A 783 28.08 0.57 -25.51
C LYS A 783 27.61 1.26 -26.78
N ILE A 784 27.07 2.48 -26.69
CA ILE A 784 26.74 3.30 -27.87
C ILE A 784 28.01 3.56 -28.68
N PHE A 785 29.09 3.99 -28.01
CA PHE A 785 30.39 4.28 -28.57
C PHE A 785 31.00 3.08 -29.25
N LYS A 786 30.97 1.92 -28.59
CA LYS A 786 31.43 0.65 -29.17
C LYS A 786 30.55 0.19 -30.34
N ALA A 787 29.22 0.23 -30.19
CA ALA A 787 28.28 -0.25 -31.21
C ALA A 787 28.36 0.56 -32.50
N LEU A 788 28.65 1.86 -32.38
CA LEU A 788 28.74 2.78 -33.51
C LEU A 788 30.19 3.10 -33.91
N ASN A 789 31.17 2.53 -33.20
CA ASN A 789 32.60 2.79 -33.38
C ASN A 789 32.95 4.30 -33.34
N ILE A 790 32.39 5.00 -32.36
CA ILE A 790 32.62 6.43 -32.06
C ILE A 790 33.26 6.59 -30.68
N LYS A 791 33.88 7.73 -30.40
CA LYS A 791 34.55 8.09 -29.14
C LYS A 791 33.82 9.23 -28.44
N GLU A 792 34.14 9.48 -27.16
CA GLU A 792 33.62 10.63 -26.40
C GLU A 792 33.79 11.96 -27.16
N ASP A 793 34.99 12.21 -27.71
CA ASP A 793 35.30 13.43 -28.48
C ASP A 793 34.53 13.53 -29.82
N ASP A 794 33.92 12.43 -30.28
CA ASP A 794 33.05 12.47 -31.47
C ASP A 794 31.65 13.03 -31.13
N ILE A 795 31.26 13.08 -29.85
CA ILE A 795 30.00 13.69 -29.40
C ILE A 795 30.17 15.20 -29.31
N THR A 796 29.67 15.88 -30.34
CA THR A 796 29.79 17.33 -30.48
C THR A 796 28.88 18.11 -29.53
N ALA A 797 27.75 17.53 -29.13
CA ALA A 797 26.76 18.17 -28.24
C ALA A 797 25.81 17.15 -27.62
N THR A 798 25.26 17.47 -26.45
CA THR A 798 24.10 16.78 -25.86
C THR A 798 22.92 17.75 -25.76
N SER A 799 21.69 17.24 -25.77
CA SER A 799 20.48 18.07 -25.62
C SER A 799 19.54 17.50 -24.57
N HIS A 800 18.99 18.37 -23.73
CA HIS A 800 18.14 18.01 -22.61
C HIS A 800 16.83 18.80 -22.64
N ARG A 801 15.71 18.09 -22.62
CA ARG A 801 14.37 18.69 -22.54
C ARG A 801 14.05 19.07 -21.09
N VAL A 802 13.66 20.32 -20.88
CA VAL A 802 13.12 20.83 -19.62
C VAL A 802 11.73 21.41 -19.88
N VAL A 803 10.75 21.08 -19.03
CA VAL A 803 9.35 21.42 -19.28
C VAL A 803 9.08 22.91 -19.14
N HIS A 804 9.71 23.59 -18.18
CA HIS A 804 9.43 24.99 -17.89
C HIS A 804 10.70 25.84 -17.86
N GLY A 805 10.82 26.79 -18.81
CA GLY A 805 11.94 27.73 -18.89
C GLY A 805 11.69 29.10 -18.27
N GLY A 806 10.48 29.40 -17.82
CA GLY A 806 10.13 30.72 -17.33
C GLY A 806 10.33 31.77 -18.42
N ASN A 807 11.09 32.83 -18.12
CA ASN A 807 11.38 33.90 -19.08
C ASN A 807 12.58 33.61 -20.01
N ILE A 808 13.18 32.43 -19.93
CA ILE A 808 14.31 32.06 -20.78
C ILE A 808 13.82 31.95 -22.23
N ASP A 809 14.32 32.82 -23.10
CA ASP A 809 13.85 33.03 -24.48
C ASP A 809 14.72 32.38 -25.56
N LYS A 810 15.66 31.53 -25.15
CA LYS A 810 16.53 30.75 -26.03
C LYS A 810 17.07 29.51 -25.32
N PRO A 811 17.53 28.48 -26.06
CA PRO A 811 18.22 27.34 -25.45
C PRO A 811 19.43 27.78 -24.63
N VAL A 812 19.72 27.06 -23.55
CA VAL A 812 20.82 27.38 -22.63
C VAL A 812 21.95 26.37 -22.80
N VAL A 813 23.15 26.85 -23.10
CA VAL A 813 24.36 26.03 -23.15
C VAL A 813 25.00 25.97 -21.77
N VAL A 814 25.26 24.75 -21.32
CA VAL A 814 25.88 24.41 -20.04
C VAL A 814 27.09 23.51 -20.31
N THR A 815 28.14 23.69 -19.50
CA THR A 815 29.33 22.84 -19.46
C THR A 815 29.59 22.49 -17.99
N SER A 816 30.56 21.61 -17.71
CA SER A 816 30.95 21.23 -16.35
C SER A 816 31.26 22.43 -15.43
N ASP A 817 31.74 23.54 -15.99
CA ASP A 817 32.12 24.75 -15.25
C ASP A 817 30.93 25.68 -14.92
N HIS A 818 29.72 25.38 -15.40
CA HIS A 818 28.54 26.26 -15.32
C HIS A 818 27.59 25.93 -14.14
N SER A 819 28.12 25.46 -13.00
CA SER A 819 27.33 25.07 -11.82
C SER A 819 26.36 26.14 -11.30
N GLU A 820 26.70 27.43 -11.42
CA GLU A 820 25.81 28.54 -11.05
C GLU A 820 24.62 28.71 -11.99
N LYS A 821 24.75 28.41 -13.30
CA LYS A 821 23.61 28.40 -14.23
C LYS A 821 22.64 27.26 -13.93
N LEU A 822 23.15 26.10 -13.52
CA LEU A 822 22.31 24.97 -13.08
C LEU A 822 21.47 25.35 -11.86
N LYS A 823 22.04 26.07 -10.88
CA LYS A 823 21.29 26.63 -9.74
C LYS A 823 20.23 27.64 -10.16
N GLU A 824 20.45 28.42 -11.22
CA GLU A 824 19.45 29.36 -11.76
C GLU A 824 18.26 28.62 -12.38
N ILE A 825 18.52 27.51 -13.09
CA ILE A 825 17.47 26.68 -13.68
C ILE A 825 16.72 25.88 -12.60
N ASP A 826 17.41 25.40 -11.56
CA ASP A 826 16.78 24.78 -10.39
C ASP A 826 15.83 25.75 -9.65
N LYS A 827 16.14 27.05 -9.61
CA LYS A 827 15.22 28.07 -9.05
C LYS A 827 13.91 28.19 -9.83
N ILE A 828 13.91 27.93 -11.14
CA ILE A 828 12.72 27.91 -12.01
C ILE A 828 11.86 26.67 -11.71
N SER A 829 12.48 25.56 -11.28
CA SER A 829 11.78 24.33 -10.89
C SER A 829 10.78 24.54 -9.77
N ALA A 830 10.89 25.58 -8.93
CA ALA A 830 9.91 25.89 -7.88
C ALA A 830 8.47 26.18 -8.40
N PHE A 831 8.29 26.51 -9.68
CA PHE A 831 6.98 26.79 -10.29
C PHE A 831 6.34 25.58 -10.99
N ALA A 832 7.16 24.58 -11.32
CA ALA A 832 6.71 23.32 -11.89
C ALA A 832 7.58 22.18 -11.32
N PRO A 833 7.58 22.00 -9.99
CA PRO A 833 8.49 21.08 -9.32
C PRO A 833 8.43 19.69 -9.94
N LEU A 834 7.20 19.16 -10.05
CA LEU A 834 6.86 17.84 -10.59
C LEU A 834 7.30 17.58 -12.04
N HIS A 835 7.88 18.57 -12.74
CA HIS A 835 8.18 18.50 -14.18
C HIS A 835 9.65 18.78 -14.55
N ASN A 836 10.37 19.61 -13.77
CA ASN A 836 11.73 20.04 -14.15
C ASN A 836 12.85 19.28 -13.40
N LYS A 837 12.60 18.80 -12.18
CA LYS A 837 13.67 18.27 -11.31
C LYS A 837 14.35 17.00 -11.89
N SER A 838 13.58 16.09 -12.45
CA SER A 838 14.09 14.86 -13.08
C SER A 838 14.97 15.11 -14.30
N ALA A 839 14.66 16.15 -15.08
CA ALA A 839 15.46 16.54 -16.24
C ALA A 839 16.84 17.09 -15.83
N LEU A 840 16.91 17.82 -14.71
CA LEU A 840 18.16 18.38 -14.19
C LEU A 840 19.12 17.31 -13.69
N MET A 841 18.60 16.26 -13.03
CA MET A 841 19.43 15.13 -12.60
C MET A 841 20.09 14.40 -13.77
N SER A 842 19.35 14.19 -14.86
CA SER A 842 19.89 13.55 -16.07
C SER A 842 20.95 14.40 -16.76
N LEU A 843 20.82 15.72 -16.66
CA LEU A 843 21.80 16.68 -17.18
C LEU A 843 23.09 16.68 -16.35
N GLU A 844 22.99 16.63 -15.02
CA GLU A 844 24.15 16.56 -14.14
C GLU A 844 25.00 15.31 -14.43
N ALA A 845 24.35 14.15 -14.62
CA ALA A 845 25.04 12.92 -15.00
C ALA A 845 25.75 13.01 -16.36
N VAL A 846 25.15 13.68 -17.35
CA VAL A 846 25.78 13.91 -18.66
C VAL A 846 27.02 14.80 -18.56
N LEU A 847 26.93 15.89 -17.78
CA LEU A 847 28.05 16.82 -17.62
C LEU A 847 29.23 16.19 -16.87
N GLU A 848 28.97 15.20 -16.01
CA GLU A 848 30.00 14.42 -15.34
C GLU A 848 30.72 13.46 -16.29
N GLN A 849 29.98 12.75 -17.15
CA GLN A 849 30.53 11.71 -18.04
C GLN A 849 31.07 12.25 -19.37
N LEU A 850 30.57 13.40 -19.85
CA LEU A 850 31.03 14.07 -21.07
C LEU A 850 31.46 15.51 -20.77
N PRO A 851 32.51 15.72 -19.95
CA PRO A 851 32.87 17.04 -19.43
C PRO A 851 33.29 18.05 -20.50
N ASN A 852 33.81 17.56 -21.63
CA ASN A 852 34.22 18.38 -22.77
C ASN A 852 33.08 18.66 -23.76
N THR A 853 31.93 18.00 -23.61
CA THR A 853 30.79 18.13 -24.51
C THR A 853 29.81 19.16 -23.94
N PRO A 854 29.44 20.21 -24.69
CA PRO A 854 28.43 21.15 -24.26
C PRO A 854 27.04 20.51 -24.23
N ALA A 855 26.31 20.72 -23.13
CA ALA A 855 24.91 20.32 -22.99
C ALA A 855 23.97 21.50 -23.27
N VAL A 856 23.03 21.31 -24.21
CA VAL A 856 22.05 22.32 -24.59
C VAL A 856 20.69 21.99 -23.98
N ILE A 857 20.26 22.82 -23.04
CA ILE A 857 18.94 22.73 -22.43
C ILE A 857 17.93 23.43 -23.35
N VAL A 858 16.90 22.68 -23.75
CA VAL A 858 15.79 23.16 -24.56
C VAL A 858 14.52 23.13 -23.73
N PHE A 859 13.70 24.19 -23.84
CA PHE A 859 12.53 24.37 -23.00
C PHE A 859 11.23 24.21 -23.78
N ASP A 860 10.27 23.47 -23.24
CA ASP A 860 8.95 23.34 -23.84
C ASP A 860 8.15 24.64 -23.87
N THR A 861 8.49 25.61 -23.01
CA THR A 861 7.87 26.94 -23.02
C THR A 861 8.34 27.80 -24.20
N LEU A 862 9.51 27.49 -24.78
CA LEU A 862 10.23 28.39 -25.69
C LEU A 862 9.43 28.75 -26.96
N PHE A 863 8.80 27.76 -27.59
CA PHE A 863 7.96 27.96 -28.79
C PHE A 863 6.85 29.00 -28.58
N HIS A 864 6.34 29.06 -27.35
CA HIS A 864 5.22 29.91 -26.96
C HIS A 864 5.63 31.33 -26.54
N HIS A 865 6.92 31.70 -26.59
CA HIS A 865 7.35 33.08 -26.33
C HIS A 865 6.75 34.12 -27.30
N THR A 866 6.21 33.63 -28.43
CA THR A 866 5.51 34.43 -29.43
C THR A 866 4.05 34.75 -29.06
N LEU A 867 3.54 34.24 -27.92
CA LEU A 867 2.20 34.52 -27.45
C LEU A 867 1.95 36.03 -27.29
N PRO A 868 0.88 36.58 -27.90
CA PRO A 868 0.51 37.98 -27.72
C PRO A 868 0.31 38.33 -26.24
N GLN A 869 0.65 39.56 -25.85
CA GLN A 869 0.53 40.01 -24.46
C GLN A 869 -0.89 39.80 -23.90
N ALA A 870 -1.92 40.09 -24.69
CA ALA A 870 -3.32 39.91 -24.30
C ALA A 870 -3.73 38.44 -24.09
N VAL A 871 -2.97 37.49 -24.64
CA VAL A 871 -3.22 36.05 -24.48
C VAL A 871 -2.45 35.50 -23.28
N ARG A 872 -1.23 35.99 -23.05
CA ARG A 872 -0.39 35.49 -21.94
C ARG A 872 -0.71 36.12 -20.58
N GLN A 873 -1.29 37.30 -20.54
CA GLN A 873 -1.53 38.03 -19.28
C GLN A 873 -2.76 37.49 -18.54
N TYR A 874 -2.60 37.09 -17.27
CA TYR A 874 -3.74 36.83 -16.38
C TYR A 874 -4.31 38.14 -15.82
N ALA A 875 -5.64 38.21 -15.68
CA ALA A 875 -6.36 39.33 -15.08
C ALA A 875 -6.32 39.31 -13.55
N ILE A 876 -5.11 39.31 -12.99
CA ILE A 876 -4.85 39.29 -11.54
C ILE A 876 -4.24 40.61 -11.07
N GLY A 877 -4.53 41.00 -9.83
CA GLY A 877 -3.93 42.19 -9.20
C GLY A 877 -2.42 42.02 -8.94
N LYS A 878 -1.76 43.11 -8.53
CA LYS A 878 -0.35 43.05 -8.15
C LYS A 878 -0.21 42.15 -6.89
N PRO A 879 0.61 41.09 -6.91
CA PRO A 879 0.79 40.23 -5.75
C PRO A 879 1.52 40.99 -4.63
N ASP A 880 1.26 40.61 -3.37
CA ASP A 880 1.90 41.22 -2.18
C ASP A 880 3.42 41.04 -2.15
N ARG A 881 3.92 40.03 -2.86
CA ARG A 881 5.35 39.78 -3.08
C ARG A 881 5.60 39.56 -4.56
N GLU A 882 6.67 40.14 -5.08
CA GLU A 882 7.09 39.89 -6.46
C GLU A 882 7.41 38.40 -6.64
N PRO A 883 6.73 37.71 -7.58
CA PRO A 883 6.97 36.30 -7.85
C PRO A 883 8.34 36.13 -8.53
N ARG A 884 9.01 34.98 -8.35
CA ARG A 884 10.37 34.77 -8.91
C ARG A 884 10.37 34.76 -10.44
N ILE A 885 9.25 34.39 -11.06
CA ILE A 885 8.97 34.60 -12.48
C ILE A 885 7.60 35.29 -12.63
N PRO A 886 7.36 36.08 -13.68
CA PRO A 886 6.05 36.68 -13.94
C PRO A 886 4.92 35.64 -13.96
N LEU A 887 3.81 35.93 -13.27
CA LEU A 887 2.61 35.10 -13.31
C LEU A 887 1.86 35.37 -14.62
N GLN A 888 2.26 34.66 -15.66
CA GLN A 888 1.68 34.73 -17.00
C GLN A 888 1.61 33.32 -17.59
N LYS A 889 0.88 33.18 -18.68
CA LYS A 889 0.79 31.95 -19.45
C LYS A 889 2.04 31.77 -20.30
N TYR A 890 2.73 30.67 -20.08
CA TYR A 890 3.97 30.30 -20.76
C TYR A 890 3.75 29.23 -21.83
N GLY A 891 2.68 28.43 -21.74
CA GLY A 891 2.49 27.27 -22.60
C GLY A 891 3.42 26.10 -22.24
N ALA A 892 3.30 24.99 -22.94
CA ALA A 892 4.16 23.81 -22.82
C ALA A 892 3.96 22.90 -24.05
N HIS A 893 4.79 21.85 -24.17
CA HIS A 893 4.91 21.00 -25.36
C HIS A 893 5.47 21.73 -26.60
N GLY A 894 6.29 22.78 -26.40
CA GLY A 894 6.84 23.58 -27.50
C GLY A 894 7.70 22.81 -28.49
N LEU A 895 8.49 21.82 -28.04
CA LEU A 895 9.26 20.95 -28.94
C LEU A 895 8.35 20.17 -29.87
N SER A 896 7.25 19.64 -29.33
CA SER A 896 6.21 18.96 -30.10
C SER A 896 5.61 19.89 -31.15
N TYR A 897 5.18 21.09 -30.78
CA TYR A 897 4.58 22.04 -31.72
C TYR A 897 5.55 22.50 -32.81
N GLN A 898 6.81 22.72 -32.47
CA GLN A 898 7.84 23.08 -33.45
C GLN A 898 8.10 21.93 -34.44
N SER A 899 8.15 20.69 -33.95
CA SER A 899 8.29 19.48 -34.78
C SER A 899 7.10 19.33 -35.73
N ILE A 900 5.87 19.44 -35.22
CA ILE A 900 4.62 19.36 -36.00
C ILE A 900 4.56 20.46 -37.07
N LEU A 901 4.87 21.72 -36.70
CA LEU A 901 4.88 22.83 -37.64
C LEU A 901 5.82 22.56 -38.82
N LYS A 902 7.02 22.05 -38.55
CA LYS A 902 8.02 21.73 -39.56
C LYS A 902 7.54 20.64 -40.52
N ILE A 903 7.05 19.52 -39.97
CA ILE A 903 6.59 18.37 -40.75
C ILE A 903 5.39 18.77 -41.62
N VAL A 904 4.41 19.46 -41.03
CA VAL A 904 3.18 19.85 -41.72
C VAL A 904 3.45 20.94 -42.76
N ALA A 905 4.28 21.95 -42.46
CA ALA A 905 4.68 22.96 -43.44
C ALA A 905 5.36 22.31 -44.65
N SER A 906 6.27 21.35 -44.42
CA SER A 906 6.92 20.59 -45.48
C SER A 906 5.91 19.82 -46.33
N LYS A 907 4.96 19.10 -45.70
CA LYS A 907 3.91 18.35 -46.41
C LYS A 907 3.01 19.27 -47.25
N LEU A 908 2.78 20.50 -46.79
CA LEU A 908 2.01 21.52 -47.51
C LEU A 908 2.82 22.27 -48.58
N GLY A 909 4.11 22.00 -48.71
CA GLY A 909 5.00 22.74 -49.62
C GLY A 909 5.19 24.21 -49.23
N LYS A 910 5.04 24.53 -47.93
CA LYS A 910 5.14 25.88 -47.36
C LYS A 910 6.35 26.01 -46.45
N LYS A 911 6.77 27.24 -46.20
CA LYS A 911 7.74 27.54 -45.13
C LYS A 911 7.03 27.59 -43.78
N GLU A 912 7.75 27.25 -42.71
CA GLU A 912 7.22 27.31 -41.33
C GLU A 912 6.66 28.70 -40.99
N ASN A 913 7.38 29.77 -41.36
CA ASN A 913 6.97 31.16 -41.11
C ASN A 913 5.82 31.66 -42.01
N GLU A 914 5.35 30.85 -42.95
CA GLU A 914 4.20 31.12 -43.82
C GLU A 914 3.02 30.19 -43.51
N THR A 915 3.19 29.26 -42.54
CA THR A 915 2.23 28.21 -42.22
C THR A 915 1.38 28.59 -41.00
N SER A 916 0.06 28.50 -41.14
CA SER A 916 -0.91 28.79 -40.09
C SER A 916 -1.79 27.56 -39.83
N ILE A 917 -1.62 26.91 -38.68
CA ILE A 917 -2.28 25.63 -38.36
C ILE A 917 -2.87 25.66 -36.94
N VAL A 918 -3.92 24.87 -36.73
CA VAL A 918 -4.40 24.53 -35.38
C VAL A 918 -3.95 23.12 -35.08
N VAL A 919 -3.25 22.92 -33.96
CA VAL A 919 -2.71 21.63 -33.56
C VAL A 919 -3.44 21.14 -32.31
N ALA A 920 -3.98 19.92 -32.36
CA ALA A 920 -4.48 19.14 -31.25
C ALA A 920 -3.44 18.06 -30.93
N HIS A 921 -2.51 18.34 -30.00
CA HIS A 921 -1.49 17.41 -29.55
C HIS A 921 -1.98 16.64 -28.31
N LEU A 922 -2.66 15.52 -28.57
CA LEU A 922 -3.48 14.79 -27.60
C LEU A 922 -2.74 13.55 -27.11
N GLY A 923 -2.30 13.58 -25.86
CA GLY A 923 -1.73 12.45 -25.12
C GLY A 923 -2.23 12.44 -23.67
N SER A 924 -1.57 11.70 -22.78
CA SER A 924 -1.96 11.65 -21.35
C SER A 924 -1.90 13.02 -20.66
N GLY A 925 -1.11 13.97 -21.16
CA GLY A 925 -1.10 15.38 -20.75
C GLY A 925 -1.48 16.34 -21.88
N GLY A 926 -2.38 15.94 -22.79
CA GLY A 926 -2.62 16.62 -24.06
C GLY A 926 -2.88 18.13 -24.00
N SER A 927 -2.54 18.83 -25.08
CA SER A 927 -2.77 20.27 -25.28
C SER A 927 -3.18 20.59 -26.71
N ALA A 928 -3.63 21.82 -26.95
CA ALA A 928 -3.82 22.34 -28.29
C ALA A 928 -3.17 23.72 -28.45
N CYS A 929 -2.79 24.09 -29.68
CA CYS A 929 -2.15 25.36 -29.99
C CYS A 929 -2.66 25.94 -31.31
N ALA A 930 -2.87 27.25 -31.34
CA ALA A 930 -3.09 28.02 -32.55
C ALA A 930 -1.74 28.60 -33.01
N ILE A 931 -1.31 28.24 -34.21
CA ILE A 931 -0.07 28.71 -34.82
C ILE A 931 -0.43 29.56 -36.04
N LYS A 932 0.05 30.81 -36.08
CA LYS A 932 -0.15 31.74 -37.21
C LYS A 932 1.19 32.17 -37.77
N ASN A 933 1.44 31.91 -39.05
CA ASN A 933 2.70 32.23 -39.73
C ASN A 933 3.92 31.73 -38.93
N GLY A 934 3.83 30.48 -38.48
CA GLY A 934 4.84 29.81 -37.66
C GLY A 934 4.98 30.28 -36.21
N LYS A 935 4.10 31.18 -35.73
CA LYS A 935 4.14 31.70 -34.35
C LYS A 935 2.99 31.17 -33.52
N SER A 936 3.27 30.72 -32.30
CA SER A 936 2.25 30.40 -31.30
C SER A 936 1.46 31.66 -30.93
N VAL A 937 0.19 31.73 -31.33
CA VAL A 937 -0.69 32.85 -31.00
C VAL A 937 -1.67 32.54 -29.88
N ASP A 938 -1.91 31.25 -29.58
CA ASP A 938 -2.60 30.78 -28.38
C ASP A 938 -2.29 29.30 -28.11
N THR A 939 -2.47 28.84 -26.89
CA THR A 939 -2.26 27.44 -26.46
C THR A 939 -3.18 27.10 -25.30
N THR A 940 -3.54 25.84 -25.08
CA THR A 940 -4.41 25.47 -23.95
C THR A 940 -3.68 25.57 -22.62
N MET A 941 -2.36 25.38 -22.64
CA MET A 941 -1.53 25.33 -21.43
C MET A 941 -1.17 26.72 -20.91
N GLY A 942 -1.17 26.85 -19.60
CA GLY A 942 -1.14 28.11 -18.87
C GLY A 942 0.23 28.49 -18.32
N LEU A 943 0.22 28.92 -17.05
CA LEU A 943 1.37 29.09 -16.19
C LEU A 943 2.14 27.77 -16.04
N THR A 944 1.41 26.65 -15.96
CA THR A 944 1.97 25.30 -15.90
C THR A 944 1.20 24.36 -16.85
N PRO A 945 1.71 23.14 -17.12
CA PRO A 945 0.99 22.14 -17.90
C PRO A 945 -0.30 21.60 -17.26
N LEU A 946 -0.74 22.14 -16.11
CA LEU A 946 -2.00 21.81 -15.45
C LEU A 946 -3.21 22.46 -16.13
N GLU A 947 -3.08 23.73 -16.54
CA GLU A 947 -4.18 24.46 -17.18
C GLU A 947 -4.45 23.93 -18.60
N GLY A 948 -5.72 23.96 -19.02
CA GLY A 948 -6.12 23.56 -20.36
C GLY A 948 -7.01 22.33 -20.37
N LEU A 949 -6.66 21.35 -21.21
CA LEU A 949 -7.42 20.12 -21.35
C LEU A 949 -7.25 19.22 -20.12
N PRO A 950 -8.30 18.49 -19.69
CA PRO A 950 -8.12 17.43 -18.72
C PRO A 950 -7.24 16.33 -19.32
N GLY A 951 -6.28 15.86 -18.52
CA GLY A 951 -5.38 14.76 -18.89
C GLY A 951 -5.73 13.47 -18.15
N GLY A 952 -4.82 12.50 -18.19
CA GLY A 952 -4.94 11.24 -17.46
C GLY A 952 -5.11 11.46 -15.96
N SER A 953 -4.27 12.32 -15.35
CA SER A 953 -4.30 12.63 -13.91
C SER A 953 -4.45 14.11 -13.59
N ARG A 954 -4.45 14.99 -14.60
CA ARG A 954 -4.51 16.45 -14.46
C ARG A 954 -5.93 16.93 -14.71
N THR A 955 -6.43 17.81 -13.87
CA THR A 955 -7.81 18.33 -13.98
C THR A 955 -8.08 19.15 -15.23
N GLY A 956 -7.06 19.80 -15.82
CA GLY A 956 -7.28 20.87 -16.78
C GLY A 956 -7.82 22.14 -16.11
N SER A 957 -8.39 23.03 -16.91
CA SER A 957 -9.00 24.28 -16.45
C SER A 957 -10.27 24.03 -15.63
N ILE A 958 -10.30 24.57 -14.41
CA ILE A 958 -11.42 24.50 -13.48
C ILE A 958 -11.63 25.86 -12.79
N ASP A 959 -12.70 25.98 -12.00
CA ASP A 959 -12.89 27.13 -11.10
C ASP A 959 -11.76 27.17 -10.06
N PRO A 960 -11.02 28.29 -9.92
CA PRO A 960 -9.92 28.40 -8.97
C PRO A 960 -10.36 28.30 -7.50
N THR A 961 -11.63 28.57 -7.19
CA THR A 961 -12.18 28.42 -5.83
C THR A 961 -12.51 26.98 -5.48
N LEU A 962 -12.70 26.10 -6.48
CA LEU A 962 -13.07 24.70 -6.26
C LEU A 962 -12.08 23.98 -5.36
N ILE A 963 -10.78 24.28 -5.46
CA ILE A 963 -9.76 23.60 -4.66
C ILE A 963 -9.92 23.84 -3.16
N PHE A 964 -10.40 25.03 -2.75
CA PHE A 964 -10.67 25.36 -1.34
C PHE A 964 -11.95 24.70 -0.81
N HIS A 965 -12.82 24.23 -1.71
CA HIS A 965 -13.99 23.43 -1.36
C HIS A 965 -13.68 21.93 -1.35
N LEU A 966 -12.71 21.49 -2.16
CA LEU A 966 -12.25 20.10 -2.20
C LEU A 966 -11.34 19.76 -1.03
N VAL A 967 -10.52 20.70 -0.58
CA VAL A 967 -9.46 20.47 0.42
C VAL A 967 -9.40 21.67 1.36
N ARG A 968 -9.42 21.42 2.68
CA ARG A 968 -9.33 22.50 3.68
C ARG A 968 -7.93 23.12 3.71
N ASP A 969 -6.89 22.30 3.59
CA ASP A 969 -5.49 22.72 3.74
C ASP A 969 -4.77 22.81 2.39
N VAL A 970 -5.31 23.59 1.45
CA VAL A 970 -4.77 23.73 0.07
C VAL A 970 -3.28 24.11 0.05
N ALA A 971 -2.84 24.93 1.01
CA ALA A 971 -1.49 25.46 1.10
C ALA A 971 -0.51 24.55 1.88
N GLU A 972 -1.00 23.45 2.46
CA GLU A 972 -0.15 22.46 3.13
C GLU A 972 0.95 22.01 2.16
N THR A 973 2.21 22.08 2.59
CA THR A 973 3.33 21.65 1.74
C THR A 973 3.52 20.16 1.92
N LEU A 974 3.29 19.42 0.84
CA LEU A 974 3.63 18.02 0.73
C LEU A 974 5.06 17.89 0.22
N ASP A 975 5.82 16.98 0.82
CA ASP A 975 7.03 16.46 0.20
C ASP A 975 6.62 15.35 -0.78
N VAL A 976 6.55 15.73 -2.04
CA VAL A 976 6.33 14.80 -3.12
C VAL A 976 7.68 14.62 -3.75
N ASN A 977 8.35 13.52 -3.44
CA ASN A 977 9.53 13.10 -4.18
C ASN A 977 10.72 14.08 -4.05
N GLY A 978 10.86 14.66 -2.86
CA GLY A 978 11.84 15.69 -2.57
C GLY A 978 11.52 17.07 -3.10
N MET A 979 10.32 17.23 -3.64
CA MET A 979 9.81 18.48 -4.11
C MET A 979 8.77 18.98 -3.14
N ARG A 980 8.94 20.22 -2.71
CA ARG A 980 7.96 20.92 -1.89
C ARG A 980 6.83 21.38 -2.79
N VAL A 981 5.71 20.67 -2.74
CA VAL A 981 4.52 20.92 -3.58
C VAL A 981 3.35 21.23 -2.67
N SER A 982 2.51 22.20 -2.99
CA SER A 982 1.29 22.40 -2.19
C SER A 982 0.32 21.22 -2.39
N ARG A 983 -0.44 20.85 -1.37
CA ARG A 983 -1.46 19.79 -1.44
C ARG A 983 -2.47 20.05 -2.54
N GLY A 984 -2.86 21.31 -2.71
CA GLY A 984 -3.68 21.74 -3.84
C GLY A 984 -3.06 21.38 -5.18
N GLU A 985 -1.80 21.75 -5.41
CA GLU A 985 -1.08 21.47 -6.65
C GLU A 985 -0.92 19.96 -6.91
N TYR A 986 -0.64 19.17 -5.87
CA TYR A 986 -0.53 17.72 -6.00
C TYR A 986 -1.85 17.08 -6.44
N ILE A 987 -2.95 17.38 -5.76
CA ILE A 987 -4.27 16.81 -6.08
C ILE A 987 -4.66 17.15 -7.52
N MET A 988 -4.48 18.41 -7.89
CA MET A 988 -4.82 18.91 -9.22
C MET A 988 -3.99 18.26 -10.34
N ASN A 989 -2.72 17.93 -10.07
CA ASN A 989 -1.81 17.33 -11.05
C ASN A 989 -1.83 15.79 -11.10
N LYS A 990 -2.14 15.12 -9.97
CA LYS A 990 -1.95 13.67 -9.81
C LYS A 990 -3.24 12.90 -9.51
N GLN A 991 -4.30 13.57 -9.06
CA GLN A 991 -5.56 12.92 -8.65
C GLN A 991 -6.78 13.46 -9.41
N GLY A 992 -6.57 14.35 -10.38
CA GLY A 992 -7.61 14.90 -11.23
C GLY A 992 -7.81 14.13 -12.54
N GLY A 993 -8.37 14.80 -13.54
CA GLY A 993 -8.46 14.29 -14.91
C GLY A 993 -9.30 13.01 -15.02
N PHE A 994 -8.91 12.12 -15.93
CA PHE A 994 -9.60 10.85 -16.13
C PHE A 994 -9.54 9.92 -14.90
N VAL A 995 -8.44 9.94 -14.14
CA VAL A 995 -8.33 9.21 -12.87
C VAL A 995 -9.40 9.68 -11.89
N GLY A 996 -9.56 10.99 -11.71
CA GLY A 996 -10.59 11.55 -10.84
C GLY A 996 -12.02 11.30 -11.35
N LEU A 997 -12.23 11.24 -12.66
CA LEU A 997 -13.57 11.07 -13.27
C LEU A 997 -14.03 9.61 -13.38
N CYS A 998 -13.13 8.70 -13.76
CA CYS A 998 -13.49 7.32 -14.08
C CYS A 998 -12.56 6.26 -13.48
N GLY A 999 -11.50 6.65 -12.77
CA GLY A 999 -10.58 5.75 -12.08
C GLY A 999 -9.48 5.16 -12.97
N THR A 1000 -9.25 5.71 -14.17
CA THR A 1000 -8.14 5.29 -15.04
C THR A 1000 -7.56 6.48 -15.81
N SER A 1001 -6.26 6.45 -16.07
CA SER A 1001 -5.58 7.41 -16.95
C SER A 1001 -5.49 6.91 -18.40
N ASN A 1002 -5.88 5.66 -18.68
CA ASN A 1002 -5.74 5.01 -19.99
C ASN A 1002 -6.92 5.37 -20.90
N PHE A 1003 -6.67 6.22 -21.89
CA PHE A 1003 -7.70 6.65 -22.84
C PHE A 1003 -8.20 5.52 -23.77
N GLY A 1004 -7.36 4.51 -24.07
CA GLY A 1004 -7.78 3.34 -24.83
C GLY A 1004 -8.88 2.57 -24.10
N LYS A 1005 -8.68 2.32 -22.79
CA LYS A 1005 -9.70 1.72 -21.94
C LYS A 1005 -10.98 2.56 -21.90
N ILE A 1006 -10.88 3.89 -21.87
CA ILE A 1006 -12.07 4.76 -21.94
C ILE A 1006 -12.83 4.51 -23.25
N LEU A 1007 -12.13 4.39 -24.38
CA LEU A 1007 -12.74 4.13 -25.69
C LEU A 1007 -13.40 2.75 -25.79
N ASP A 1008 -12.81 1.73 -25.15
CA ASP A 1008 -13.33 0.36 -25.16
C ASP A 1008 -14.64 0.24 -24.35
N GLU A 1009 -14.79 1.08 -23.32
CA GLU A 1009 -15.91 1.06 -22.36
C GLU A 1009 -17.07 1.99 -22.75
N ILE A 1010 -16.95 2.74 -23.85
CA ILE A 1010 -18.02 3.60 -24.35
C ILE A 1010 -18.82 2.93 -25.47
N PRO A 1011 -20.16 3.07 -25.50
CA PRO A 1011 -20.99 2.46 -26.53
C PRO A 1011 -20.55 2.81 -27.96
N PRO A 1012 -20.87 1.97 -28.96
CA PRO A 1012 -20.67 2.28 -30.38
C PRO A 1012 -21.30 3.61 -30.80
N ALA A 1013 -20.72 4.29 -31.79
CA ALA A 1013 -21.13 5.63 -32.22
C ALA A 1013 -22.55 5.70 -32.83
N ASP A 1014 -23.11 4.56 -33.23
CA ASP A 1014 -24.44 4.40 -33.83
C ASP A 1014 -25.51 3.89 -32.84
N HIS A 1015 -25.16 3.69 -31.57
CA HIS A 1015 -26.09 3.21 -30.55
C HIS A 1015 -27.07 4.32 -30.13
N GLU A 1016 -28.37 4.02 -30.00
CA GLU A 1016 -29.45 4.91 -29.53
C GLU A 1016 -29.20 5.60 -28.16
N CYS A 1017 -28.10 5.24 -27.47
CA CYS A 1017 -27.68 5.80 -26.19
C CYS A 1017 -26.64 6.94 -26.31
N TRP A 1018 -26.09 7.22 -27.50
CA TRP A 1018 -25.21 8.38 -27.71
C TRP A 1018 -26.03 9.64 -28.00
N LYS A 1019 -26.83 10.04 -27.02
CA LYS A 1019 -27.51 11.33 -27.07
C LYS A 1019 -26.48 12.45 -26.95
N PRO A 1020 -26.72 13.63 -27.55
CA PRO A 1020 -25.91 14.80 -27.25
C PRO A 1020 -25.76 14.98 -25.73
N TRP A 1021 -24.57 15.37 -25.28
CA TRP A 1021 -24.22 15.44 -23.85
C TRP A 1021 -25.17 16.32 -23.01
N TYR A 1022 -26.00 17.14 -23.66
CA TYR A 1022 -27.00 18.02 -23.07
C TYR A 1022 -28.42 17.43 -22.99
N GLU A 1023 -28.67 16.21 -23.48
CA GLU A 1023 -30.00 15.58 -23.52
C GLU A 1023 -30.25 14.52 -22.43
N GLY A 1024 -29.29 14.28 -21.52
CA GLY A 1024 -29.42 13.35 -20.40
C GLY A 1024 -28.08 12.92 -19.80
N ASP A 1025 -28.14 12.12 -18.73
CA ASP A 1025 -26.95 11.54 -18.11
C ASP A 1025 -26.22 10.59 -19.06
N MET A 1026 -24.89 10.57 -18.96
CA MET A 1026 -24.07 9.66 -19.74
C MET A 1026 -24.23 8.21 -19.24
N PRO A 1027 -24.21 7.21 -20.13
CA PRO A 1027 -24.55 5.82 -19.78
C PRO A 1027 -23.59 5.18 -18.78
N ASN A 1028 -22.35 5.69 -18.69
CA ASN A 1028 -21.39 5.30 -17.67
C ASN A 1028 -20.34 6.41 -17.45
N LYS A 1029 -19.48 6.23 -16.44
CA LYS A 1029 -18.40 7.16 -16.09
C LYS A 1029 -17.34 7.34 -17.19
N TYR A 1030 -17.12 6.34 -18.04
CA TYR A 1030 -16.19 6.42 -19.17
C TYR A 1030 -16.76 7.30 -20.30
N ALA A 1031 -18.06 7.14 -20.59
CA ALA A 1031 -18.79 7.98 -21.52
C ALA A 1031 -18.82 9.43 -21.03
N LEU A 1032 -19.00 9.65 -19.73
CA LEU A 1032 -18.88 10.98 -19.12
C LEU A 1032 -17.48 11.58 -19.29
N ALA A 1033 -16.43 10.83 -18.98
CA ALA A 1033 -15.05 11.29 -19.13
C ALA A 1033 -14.72 11.63 -20.60
N TYR A 1034 -15.14 10.78 -21.54
CA TYR A 1034 -14.96 11.01 -22.98
C TYR A 1034 -15.75 12.23 -23.46
N ALA A 1035 -17.03 12.35 -23.10
CA ALA A 1035 -17.88 13.46 -23.49
C ALA A 1035 -17.36 14.79 -22.96
N LEU A 1036 -16.90 14.83 -21.69
CA LEU A 1036 -16.28 16.00 -21.07
C LEU A 1036 -14.98 16.38 -21.80
N TYR A 1037 -14.11 15.40 -22.09
CA TYR A 1037 -12.87 15.65 -22.81
C TYR A 1037 -13.12 16.20 -24.22
N LEU A 1038 -14.02 15.56 -24.98
CA LEU A 1038 -14.39 15.97 -26.32
C LEU A 1038 -15.00 17.38 -26.33
N ASP A 1039 -15.85 17.70 -25.36
CA ASP A 1039 -16.43 19.03 -25.20
C ASP A 1039 -15.35 20.09 -24.93
N ARG A 1040 -14.49 19.90 -23.93
CA ARG A 1040 -13.41 20.84 -23.63
C ARG A 1040 -12.44 21.01 -24.81
N LEU A 1041 -12.07 19.91 -25.46
CA LEU A 1041 -11.21 19.94 -26.66
C LEU A 1041 -11.84 20.77 -27.78
N THR A 1042 -13.09 20.49 -28.13
CA THR A 1042 -13.76 21.20 -29.22
C THR A 1042 -13.97 22.68 -28.92
N GLN A 1043 -14.21 23.07 -27.66
CA GLN A 1043 -14.27 24.48 -27.26
C GLN A 1043 -12.96 25.23 -27.57
N TYR A 1044 -11.80 24.65 -27.25
CA TYR A 1044 -10.51 25.27 -27.57
C TYR A 1044 -10.25 25.32 -29.08
N LEU A 1045 -10.49 24.21 -29.80
CA LEU A 1045 -10.25 24.16 -31.24
C LEU A 1045 -11.14 25.14 -32.01
N LEU A 1046 -12.43 25.24 -31.68
CA LEU A 1046 -13.34 26.23 -32.26
C LEU A 1046 -12.83 27.67 -32.05
N SER A 1047 -12.40 27.98 -30.83
CA SER A 1047 -11.80 29.28 -30.50
C SER A 1047 -10.56 29.56 -31.35
N TYR A 1048 -9.70 28.57 -31.53
CA TYR A 1048 -8.46 28.71 -32.31
C TYR A 1048 -8.73 28.87 -33.81
N LEU A 1049 -9.64 28.10 -34.39
CA LEU A 1049 -10.07 28.27 -35.77
C LEU A 1049 -10.66 29.66 -36.01
N GLN A 1050 -11.47 30.16 -35.07
CA GLN A 1050 -12.02 31.52 -35.15
C GLN A 1050 -10.91 32.58 -35.06
N LYS A 1051 -9.96 32.43 -34.13
CA LYS A 1051 -8.85 33.37 -33.92
C LYS A 1051 -7.94 33.47 -35.14
N LEU A 1052 -7.62 32.35 -35.78
CA LEU A 1052 -6.78 32.34 -36.97
C LEU A 1052 -7.50 32.96 -38.17
N SER A 1053 -8.81 32.63 -38.32
CA SER A 1053 -9.64 33.10 -39.44
C SER A 1053 -9.96 34.59 -39.37
N HIS A 1054 -10.20 35.16 -38.18
CA HIS A 1054 -10.42 36.60 -37.93
C HIS A 1054 -11.40 37.29 -38.91
N GLY A 1055 -12.48 36.61 -39.31
CA GLY A 1055 -13.51 37.11 -40.24
C GLY A 1055 -13.20 36.90 -41.73
N GLN A 1056 -12.09 36.26 -42.08
CA GLN A 1056 -11.76 35.81 -43.43
C GLN A 1056 -12.31 34.40 -43.68
N ASP A 1057 -12.42 34.01 -44.96
CA ASP A 1057 -12.74 32.62 -45.31
C ASP A 1057 -11.68 31.68 -44.71
N PRO A 1058 -12.06 30.72 -43.84
CA PRO A 1058 -11.11 29.84 -43.18
C PRO A 1058 -10.15 29.12 -44.14
N LYS A 1059 -10.60 28.83 -45.37
CA LYS A 1059 -9.77 28.20 -46.41
C LYS A 1059 -8.53 29.01 -46.79
N ASN A 1060 -8.57 30.33 -46.63
CA ASN A 1060 -7.46 31.22 -46.96
C ASN A 1060 -6.60 31.58 -45.74
N ALA A 1061 -7.08 31.29 -44.53
CA ALA A 1061 -6.45 31.71 -43.29
C ALA A 1061 -5.85 30.56 -42.48
N ILE A 1062 -6.30 29.32 -42.70
CA ILE A 1062 -5.91 28.13 -41.95
C ILE A 1062 -5.50 27.04 -42.91
N ASP A 1063 -4.25 26.64 -42.81
CA ASP A 1063 -3.64 25.66 -43.69
C ASP A 1063 -3.99 24.23 -43.30
N ALA A 1064 -4.14 23.94 -42.00
CA ALA A 1064 -4.52 22.63 -41.51
C ALA A 1064 -5.04 22.63 -40.06
N LEU A 1065 -5.91 21.66 -39.76
CA LEU A 1065 -6.13 21.13 -38.42
C LEU A 1065 -5.28 19.86 -38.26
N VAL A 1066 -4.45 19.79 -37.22
CA VAL A 1066 -3.49 18.68 -37.07
C VAL A 1066 -3.76 17.94 -35.78
N PHE A 1067 -3.97 16.63 -35.88
CA PHE A 1067 -4.03 15.72 -34.74
C PHE A 1067 -2.67 15.06 -34.53
N SER A 1068 -2.19 15.07 -33.30
CA SER A 1068 -0.87 14.56 -32.94
C SER A 1068 -0.88 14.03 -31.50
N GLY A 1069 0.20 13.40 -31.04
CA GLY A 1069 0.29 12.77 -29.73
C GLY A 1069 -0.47 11.43 -29.68
N GLY A 1070 -0.11 10.57 -28.73
CA GLY A 1070 -0.54 9.16 -28.76
C GLY A 1070 -2.06 8.92 -28.84
N ILE A 1071 -2.90 9.81 -28.31
CA ILE A 1071 -4.36 9.74 -28.48
C ILE A 1071 -4.77 10.29 -29.85
N GLY A 1072 -4.23 11.45 -30.24
CA GLY A 1072 -4.55 12.11 -31.51
C GLY A 1072 -4.09 11.33 -32.74
N GLU A 1073 -3.01 10.54 -32.61
CA GLU A 1073 -2.43 9.68 -33.63
C GLU A 1073 -3.16 8.34 -33.78
N LYS A 1074 -3.70 7.80 -32.68
CA LYS A 1074 -4.27 6.43 -32.66
C LYS A 1074 -5.79 6.38 -32.64
N SER A 1075 -6.47 7.40 -32.12
CA SER A 1075 -7.93 7.37 -31.98
C SER A 1075 -8.65 7.92 -33.21
N ALA A 1076 -8.97 7.04 -34.16
CA ALA A 1076 -9.82 7.40 -35.30
C ALA A 1076 -11.19 7.93 -34.87
N ARG A 1077 -11.79 7.31 -33.84
CA ARG A 1077 -13.08 7.74 -33.27
C ARG A 1077 -13.04 9.18 -32.77
N LEU A 1078 -12.06 9.54 -31.94
CA LEU A 1078 -11.95 10.89 -31.41
C LEU A 1078 -11.74 11.93 -32.52
N ARG A 1079 -10.87 11.64 -33.49
CA ARG A 1079 -10.64 12.54 -34.63
C ARG A 1079 -11.93 12.81 -35.40
N LYS A 1080 -12.72 11.76 -35.66
CA LYS A 1080 -14.01 11.87 -36.33
C LYS A 1080 -14.98 12.74 -35.52
N ASP A 1081 -15.17 12.43 -34.23
CA ASP A 1081 -16.08 13.17 -33.36
C ASP A 1081 -15.71 14.67 -33.23
N VAL A 1082 -14.41 14.97 -33.19
CA VAL A 1082 -13.91 16.35 -33.20
C VAL A 1082 -14.24 17.02 -34.53
N VAL A 1083 -13.90 16.38 -35.66
CA VAL A 1083 -14.13 16.96 -37.00
C VAL A 1083 -15.61 17.19 -37.27
N ASP A 1084 -16.49 16.27 -36.86
CA ASP A 1084 -17.94 16.40 -37.00
C ASP A 1084 -18.46 17.66 -36.28
N ARG A 1085 -17.95 17.96 -35.08
CA ARG A 1085 -18.26 19.19 -34.34
C ARG A 1085 -17.67 20.45 -34.97
N LEU A 1086 -16.57 20.32 -35.72
CA LEU A 1086 -15.90 21.43 -36.42
C LEU A 1086 -16.40 21.61 -37.87
N SER A 1087 -17.34 20.79 -38.33
CA SER A 1087 -17.88 20.80 -39.70
C SER A 1087 -18.43 22.16 -40.15
N VAL A 1088 -18.92 22.98 -39.21
CA VAL A 1088 -19.39 24.36 -39.47
C VAL A 1088 -18.27 25.29 -40.00
N PHE A 1089 -17.00 25.00 -39.69
CA PHE A 1089 -15.84 25.69 -40.25
C PHE A 1089 -15.34 25.07 -41.57
N GLY A 1090 -16.03 24.04 -42.07
CA GLY A 1090 -15.66 23.31 -43.28
C GLY A 1090 -14.50 22.33 -43.08
N VAL A 1091 -14.28 21.84 -41.85
CA VAL A 1091 -13.39 20.70 -41.58
C VAL A 1091 -14.14 19.41 -41.90
N SER A 1092 -13.51 18.49 -42.61
CA SER A 1092 -14.08 17.17 -42.93
C SER A 1092 -12.97 16.13 -43.02
N VAL A 1093 -13.26 14.87 -42.72
CA VAL A 1093 -12.32 13.75 -42.90
C VAL A 1093 -12.96 12.66 -43.75
N VAL A 1094 -12.13 11.88 -44.43
CA VAL A 1094 -12.51 10.67 -45.14
C VAL A 1094 -12.31 9.49 -44.20
N ASP A 1095 -13.40 8.79 -43.85
CA ASP A 1095 -13.36 7.73 -42.82
C ASP A 1095 -12.33 6.63 -43.13
N SER A 1096 -12.14 6.25 -44.40
CA SER A 1096 -11.12 5.27 -44.79
C SER A 1096 -9.71 5.76 -44.51
N LEU A 1097 -9.40 7.03 -44.80
CA LEU A 1097 -8.10 7.63 -44.50
C LEU A 1097 -7.90 7.76 -42.98
N ASN A 1098 -8.96 8.14 -42.26
CA ASN A 1098 -8.93 8.28 -40.81
C ASN A 1098 -8.61 6.97 -40.08
N ASN A 1099 -9.14 5.85 -40.59
CA ASN A 1099 -8.88 4.52 -40.03
C ASN A 1099 -7.48 3.99 -40.42
N GLN A 1100 -6.96 4.35 -41.59
CA GLN A 1100 -5.63 3.93 -42.07
C GLN A 1100 -4.48 4.78 -41.53
N ALA A 1101 -4.79 5.91 -40.91
CA ALA A 1101 -3.81 6.88 -40.40
C ALA A 1101 -2.65 6.21 -39.65
N SER A 1102 -2.92 5.29 -38.72
CA SER A 1102 -1.86 4.62 -37.93
C SER A 1102 -0.90 3.75 -38.73
N GLU A 1103 -1.28 3.31 -39.94
CA GLU A 1103 -0.46 2.48 -40.82
C GLU A 1103 0.50 3.32 -41.69
N GLN A 1104 0.38 4.65 -41.65
CA GLN A 1104 1.11 5.59 -42.49
C GLN A 1104 2.14 6.42 -41.70
N GLU A 1105 2.60 5.91 -40.55
CA GLU A 1105 3.53 6.61 -39.66
C GLU A 1105 4.82 7.07 -40.35
N ASP A 1106 5.34 6.26 -41.27
CA ASP A 1106 6.53 6.55 -42.06
C ASP A 1106 6.39 7.80 -42.96
N GLU A 1107 5.16 8.27 -43.23
CA GLU A 1107 4.94 9.52 -43.98
C GLU A 1107 5.16 10.80 -43.16
N GLY A 1108 5.30 10.70 -41.82
CA GLY A 1108 5.50 11.81 -40.89
C GLY A 1108 4.26 12.68 -40.65
N ALA A 1109 3.55 13.06 -41.72
CA ALA A 1109 2.21 13.62 -41.66
C ALA A 1109 1.33 13.10 -42.79
N PHE A 1110 0.12 12.70 -42.44
CA PHE A 1110 -0.83 12.06 -43.34
C PHE A 1110 -2.16 12.82 -43.37
N ALA A 1111 -2.66 13.10 -44.58
CA ALA A 1111 -3.89 13.84 -44.78
C ALA A 1111 -5.10 12.93 -44.50
N LEU A 1112 -6.01 13.41 -43.65
CA LEU A 1112 -7.26 12.74 -43.31
C LEU A 1112 -8.42 13.21 -44.19
N SER A 1113 -8.23 14.32 -44.91
CA SER A 1113 -9.26 15.01 -45.69
C SER A 1113 -9.02 14.90 -47.19
N ASN A 1114 -10.07 15.13 -47.98
CA ASN A 1114 -9.97 15.34 -49.43
C ASN A 1114 -10.00 16.85 -49.77
N ASP A 1115 -9.90 17.18 -51.06
CA ASP A 1115 -9.86 18.56 -51.58
C ASP A 1115 -11.14 19.39 -51.33
N ILE A 1116 -12.22 18.76 -50.85
CA ILE A 1116 -13.51 19.42 -50.56
C ILE A 1116 -13.46 20.12 -49.19
N SER A 1117 -12.60 19.67 -48.27
CA SER A 1117 -12.43 20.29 -46.96
C SER A 1117 -11.91 21.72 -47.12
N LYS A 1118 -12.58 22.69 -46.49
CA LYS A 1118 -12.08 24.08 -46.45
C LYS A 1118 -10.80 24.18 -45.63
N ILE A 1119 -10.74 23.42 -44.55
CA ILE A 1119 -9.56 23.28 -43.71
C ILE A 1119 -9.20 21.80 -43.72
N PRO A 1120 -8.09 21.39 -44.36
CA PRO A 1120 -7.72 19.99 -44.38
C PRO A 1120 -7.26 19.56 -42.97
N ALA A 1121 -7.61 18.33 -42.60
CA ALA A 1121 -7.20 17.70 -41.36
C ALA A 1121 -6.05 16.73 -41.64
N TYR A 1122 -5.08 16.69 -40.73
CA TYR A 1122 -3.91 15.82 -40.79
C TYR A 1122 -3.75 15.05 -39.50
N VAL A 1123 -3.14 13.87 -39.57
CA VAL A 1123 -2.42 13.27 -38.44
C VAL A 1123 -0.93 13.56 -38.62
N CYS A 1124 -0.21 13.87 -37.55
CA CYS A 1124 1.23 14.12 -37.57
C CYS A 1124 1.89 13.42 -36.39
N TRP A 1125 2.91 12.60 -36.67
CA TRP A 1125 3.74 11.97 -35.66
C TRP A 1125 4.84 12.92 -35.23
N THR A 1126 5.07 13.00 -33.92
CA THR A 1126 5.94 14.03 -33.36
C THR A 1126 7.33 13.50 -33.08
N ASP A 1127 8.36 14.23 -33.47
CA ASP A 1127 9.77 13.91 -33.19
C ASP A 1127 10.36 15.00 -32.28
N GLU A 1128 10.11 14.89 -30.97
CA GLU A 1128 10.59 15.85 -29.96
C GLU A 1128 12.12 15.79 -29.83
N GLU A 1129 12.69 14.59 -29.80
CA GLU A 1129 14.13 14.36 -29.65
C GLU A 1129 14.91 14.90 -30.84
N GLY A 1130 14.41 14.69 -32.07
CA GLY A 1130 15.03 15.28 -33.26
C GLY A 1130 14.90 16.81 -33.27
N GLU A 1131 13.81 17.38 -32.74
CA GLU A 1131 13.69 18.83 -32.63
C GLU A 1131 14.62 19.42 -31.56
N ALA A 1132 14.79 18.74 -30.42
CA ALA A 1132 15.78 19.09 -29.41
C ALA A 1132 17.20 19.08 -30.01
N ALA A 1133 17.54 18.03 -30.77
CA ALA A 1133 18.83 17.93 -31.46
C ALA A 1133 19.03 19.05 -32.50
N ARG A 1134 18.00 19.42 -33.28
CA ARG A 1134 18.05 20.58 -34.20
C ARG A 1134 18.33 21.88 -33.48
N GLN A 1135 17.66 22.13 -32.36
CA GLN A 1135 17.89 23.34 -31.57
C GLN A 1135 19.30 23.36 -30.97
N ALA A 1136 19.80 22.22 -30.49
CA ALA A 1136 21.17 22.09 -30.00
C ALA A 1136 22.19 22.40 -31.10
N LYS A 1137 22.03 21.76 -32.28
CA LYS A 1137 22.86 22.00 -33.47
C LYS A 1137 22.89 23.47 -33.87
N SER A 1138 21.72 24.10 -33.96
CA SER A 1138 21.60 25.52 -34.30
C SER A 1138 22.16 26.45 -33.22
N THR A 1139 22.09 26.07 -31.94
CA THR A 1139 22.58 26.90 -30.83
C THR A 1139 24.10 26.91 -30.79
N LEU A 1140 24.72 25.77 -31.13
CA LEU A 1140 26.17 25.59 -31.09
C LEU A 1140 26.86 25.88 -32.43
N ASN A 1141 26.10 26.04 -33.52
CA ASN A 1141 26.60 26.18 -34.90
C ASN A 1141 27.52 25.03 -35.34
N VAL A 1142 27.12 23.80 -35.01
CA VAL A 1142 27.88 22.56 -35.27
C VAL A 1142 27.28 21.68 -36.35
#